data_AF-A0A928L5G0-F1
#
_entry.id   AF-A0A928L5G0-F1
#
_cell.length_a   1.000
_cell.length_b   1.000
_cell.length_c   1.000
_cell.angle_alpha   90.00
_cell.angle_beta   90.00
_cell.angle_gamma   90.00
#
_symmetry.space_group_name_H-M   'P 1'
#
loop_
_entity.id
_entity.type
_entity.pdbx_description
1 polymer ?
#
loop_
_entity_poly.entity_id
_entity_poly.type
_entity_poly.pdbx_seq_one_letter_code
_entity_poly.pdbx_strand_id
1 'polypeptide(L)'
;MAGMPSEHTARHKNTKGRLYSFVLKQGGIIMSFLKTLRRTAAAVVSALLVCTSLPALPETTPVTAAGTTLTVGSGGTYKTVTEAVKAAASINPQSESDRVTIAIAPGTYREQIIINTPYVSFTNSNPGGGDVLLTWYYGIGYKYYSCDSGGYYNASNAASKSSKNVAARWGTAVRVNSGAKYFRAENIVFENSFNRYMTSEEIADGVEPTGETLTVQRTSGLDVRAKSNTERAAACCVEADYSEFFNCQFLSSQDTLYTATPAYFKNCKIQGNTDYIFGSGDIVFDECELCFGGYSDKAVGGYITAAREQTLGYLFWNCTVTANPDLTVGSGYFGRPWRDTAHVLFYNTKLQYESIITSVGWHSMSGVDPSQATFREYNTTTVNGGSVNTSGRTSGTVLSSCNVTRETYLNGWTPYYYNYTAQPVTVNGTLISEISINDRDNGYDWKIAQNLAVGNTVFGDRDFTYTAVPNELLGAEYVQTACDSKNYSGDLGVLTAGDTMTLYMAYDSRLGNAPAWLNGWNNTGLTMSTSNDLTMPVYAKSVSAGEEITLGDNTTGSGVVGYVLFAKATPIVYNGTLVQDLNMIDRANGLNWGITSNLNVGTAIYGDRDFTFTAVPDALIGAEYIQTACDSKHSTGDLATFVAGNDIVLYVGVDSRIAAPAWLSGWENTALTMSTSNDVTFNLYAKRFSAGESIALGDNGTSASCINYVAAATLVPMETTTTTTTTTTTTTTTTTTTETTAALSPSLLGDVNCDGLVKIDDVILLNRMLAEDTTITITAVGMLNADYNQQDGITAEDPTAILMSLAGF
;
A
#
# COMPACT_ATOMS: atom_id res chain seq x y z
N MET A 1 -16.32 -67.37 -35.28
CA MET A 1 -17.37 -67.35 -36.31
C MET A 1 -17.75 -65.89 -36.51
N ALA A 2 -17.18 -65.24 -37.53
CA ALA A 2 -17.76 -65.07 -38.88
C ALA A 2 -18.65 -63.79 -38.91
N GLY A 3 -18.44 -62.77 -39.74
CA GLY A 3 -17.46 -62.57 -40.81
C GLY A 3 -17.38 -61.10 -41.22
N MET A 4 -16.26 -60.72 -41.86
CA MET A 4 -16.06 -59.44 -42.55
C MET A 4 -16.61 -59.51 -43.99
N PRO A 5 -17.02 -58.37 -44.57
CA PRO A 5 -16.98 -58.18 -46.02
C PRO A 5 -16.01 -57.06 -46.45
N SER A 6 -15.01 -57.48 -47.24
CA SER A 6 -14.21 -56.82 -48.29
C SER A 6 -14.24 -55.29 -48.47
N GLU A 7 -13.04 -54.67 -48.40
CA GLU A 7 -12.74 -53.36 -48.98
C GLU A 7 -12.36 -53.48 -50.47
N HIS A 8 -13.00 -52.68 -51.34
CA HIS A 8 -12.56 -52.45 -52.72
C HIS A 8 -11.63 -51.23 -52.78
N THR A 9 -10.42 -51.41 -53.31
CA THR A 9 -9.46 -50.32 -53.58
C THR A 9 -9.49 -49.93 -55.06
N ALA A 10 -9.84 -48.68 -55.37
CA ALA A 10 -9.63 -48.08 -56.70
C ALA A 10 -8.35 -47.21 -56.67
N ARG A 11 -7.46 -47.39 -57.65
CA ARG A 11 -6.19 -46.67 -57.79
C ARG A 11 -6.30 -45.56 -58.84
N HIS A 12 -5.86 -44.35 -58.50
CA HIS A 12 -5.70 -43.26 -59.48
C HIS A 12 -4.29 -42.63 -59.38
N LYS A 13 -3.71 -42.30 -60.54
CA LYS A 13 -2.38 -41.68 -60.68
C LYS A 13 -2.54 -40.19 -61.01
N ASN A 14 -1.72 -39.33 -60.41
CA ASN A 14 -1.57 -37.94 -60.84
C ASN A 14 -0.41 -37.77 -61.84
N THR A 15 -0.32 -36.58 -62.45
CA THR A 15 0.65 -36.18 -63.49
C THR A 15 2.12 -36.17 -63.07
N LYS A 16 2.47 -36.63 -61.85
CA LYS A 16 3.86 -36.82 -61.39
C LYS A 16 4.14 -38.23 -60.82
N GLY A 17 3.27 -39.21 -61.08
CA GLY A 17 3.59 -40.64 -60.89
C GLY A 17 3.68 -41.17 -59.46
N ARG A 18 3.24 -40.42 -58.43
CA ARG A 18 3.18 -40.91 -57.04
C ARG A 18 1.81 -41.54 -56.71
N LEU A 19 1.82 -42.71 -56.07
CA LEU A 19 0.66 -43.47 -55.61
C LEU A 19 0.27 -43.05 -54.18
N TYR A 20 -1.02 -42.77 -53.94
CA TYR A 20 -1.58 -42.58 -52.61
C TYR A 20 -2.82 -43.49 -52.43
N SER A 21 -3.01 -44.04 -51.24
CA SER A 21 -4.20 -44.80 -50.83
C SER A 21 -4.99 -44.02 -49.79
N PHE A 22 -6.30 -43.84 -49.99
CA PHE A 22 -7.21 -43.23 -49.01
C PHE A 22 -8.25 -44.26 -48.56
N VAL A 23 -8.51 -44.31 -47.24
CA VAL A 23 -9.62 -45.05 -46.64
C VAL A 23 -10.70 -44.04 -46.25
N LEU A 24 -11.92 -44.20 -46.75
CA LEU A 24 -13.07 -43.33 -46.45
C LEU A 24 -13.96 -43.97 -45.38
N LYS A 25 -14.16 -43.28 -44.24
CA LYS A 25 -15.27 -43.54 -43.30
C LYS A 25 -16.36 -42.47 -43.52
N GLN A 26 -17.62 -42.92 -43.59
CA GLN A 26 -18.82 -42.10 -43.81
C GLN A 26 -18.98 -41.01 -42.74
N GLY A 27 -19.29 -39.78 -43.18
CA GLY A 27 -19.64 -38.66 -42.30
C GLY A 27 -19.44 -37.24 -42.88
N GLY A 28 -18.95 -37.08 -44.12
CA GLY A 28 -18.55 -35.76 -44.66
C GLY A 28 -19.33 -35.31 -45.88
N ILE A 29 -20.56 -34.80 -45.72
CA ILE A 29 -21.29 -34.11 -46.82
C ILE A 29 -21.66 -32.65 -46.47
N ILE A 30 -21.51 -32.18 -45.22
CA ILE A 30 -21.87 -30.79 -44.87
C ILE A 30 -20.70 -29.78 -45.00
N MET A 31 -19.45 -30.22 -45.14
CA MET A 31 -18.28 -29.31 -45.17
C MET A 31 -17.82 -28.82 -46.56
N SER A 32 -18.39 -29.31 -47.65
CA SER A 32 -17.97 -28.93 -49.02
C SER A 32 -18.61 -27.61 -49.49
N PHE A 33 -19.85 -27.32 -49.08
CA PHE A 33 -20.54 -26.07 -49.45
C PHE A 33 -20.06 -24.83 -48.67
N LEU A 34 -19.51 -25.01 -47.47
CA LEU A 34 -19.02 -23.90 -46.63
C LEU A 34 -17.62 -23.38 -47.00
N LYS A 35 -16.80 -24.16 -47.73
CA LYS A 35 -15.47 -23.72 -48.19
C LYS A 35 -15.51 -22.83 -49.43
N THR A 36 -16.55 -22.94 -50.25
CA THR A 36 -16.71 -22.13 -51.47
C THR A 36 -17.38 -20.78 -51.19
N LEU A 37 -18.26 -20.68 -50.17
CA LEU A 37 -18.84 -19.40 -49.75
C LEU A 37 -17.85 -18.48 -49.01
N ARG A 38 -16.83 -19.04 -48.33
CA ARG A 38 -15.81 -18.24 -47.61
C ARG A 38 -14.78 -17.57 -48.51
N ARG A 39 -14.65 -17.97 -49.78
CA ARG A 39 -13.69 -17.37 -50.74
C ARG A 39 -14.25 -16.20 -51.55
N THR A 40 -15.56 -15.96 -51.52
CA THR A 40 -16.20 -14.81 -52.19
C THR A 40 -16.65 -13.70 -51.23
N ALA A 41 -16.67 -13.94 -49.91
CA ALA A 41 -16.96 -12.89 -48.92
C ALA A 41 -15.76 -11.96 -48.64
N ALA A 42 -14.52 -12.41 -48.90
CA ALA A 42 -13.30 -11.63 -48.64
C ALA A 42 -12.94 -10.63 -49.76
N ALA A 43 -13.74 -10.53 -50.83
CA ALA A 43 -13.45 -9.65 -51.97
C ALA A 43 -14.50 -8.53 -52.19
N VAL A 44 -15.46 -8.34 -51.28
CA VAL A 44 -16.50 -7.30 -51.42
C VAL A 44 -16.64 -6.38 -50.20
N VAL A 45 -15.79 -6.50 -49.16
CA VAL A 45 -15.75 -5.53 -48.05
C VAL A 45 -14.75 -4.40 -48.32
N SER A 46 -14.72 -3.93 -49.57
CA SER A 46 -14.01 -2.71 -50.00
C SER A 46 -14.89 -1.94 -50.98
N ALA A 47 -16.11 -1.56 -50.56
CA ALA A 47 -16.88 -0.46 -51.15
C ALA A 47 -18.18 -0.21 -50.35
N LEU A 48 -18.35 1.04 -49.91
CA LEU A 48 -19.57 1.65 -49.35
C LEU A 48 -20.23 0.93 -48.15
N LEU A 49 -19.96 1.46 -46.95
CA LEU A 49 -21.00 1.48 -45.91
C LEU A 49 -21.30 2.94 -45.57
N VAL A 50 -22.51 3.36 -45.96
CA VAL A 50 -23.09 4.67 -45.67
C VAL A 50 -23.34 4.77 -44.16
N CYS A 51 -23.02 5.94 -43.63
CA CYS A 51 -23.17 6.35 -42.25
C CYS A 51 -24.61 6.14 -41.74
N THR A 52 -24.80 5.17 -40.85
CA THR A 52 -25.87 5.20 -39.85
C THR A 52 -25.27 4.84 -38.51
N SER A 53 -25.28 5.79 -37.59
CA SER A 53 -24.88 5.62 -36.19
C SER A 53 -25.63 4.45 -35.58
N LEU A 54 -24.91 3.38 -35.24
CA LEU A 54 -25.45 2.31 -34.41
C LEU A 54 -25.64 2.85 -32.98
N PRO A 55 -26.76 2.55 -32.32
CA PRO A 55 -26.98 2.99 -30.94
C PRO A 55 -25.94 2.33 -30.02
N ALA A 56 -25.46 3.10 -29.05
CA ALA A 56 -24.60 2.59 -27.98
C ALA A 56 -25.28 1.37 -27.33
N LEU A 57 -24.54 0.26 -27.24
CA LEU A 57 -25.01 -0.89 -26.49
C LEU A 57 -25.04 -0.52 -24.99
N PRO A 58 -26.02 -1.06 -24.24
CA PRO A 58 -26.16 -0.75 -22.82
C PRO A 58 -24.88 -1.12 -22.07
N GLU A 59 -24.48 -0.26 -21.13
CA GLU A 59 -23.43 -0.56 -20.15
C GLU A 59 -23.76 -1.89 -19.46
N THR A 60 -23.06 -2.95 -19.86
CA THR A 60 -23.10 -4.20 -19.10
C THR A 60 -22.24 -3.99 -17.88
N THR A 61 -22.87 -3.83 -16.72
CA THR A 61 -22.19 -3.92 -15.43
C THR A 61 -21.39 -5.22 -15.40
N PRO A 62 -20.08 -5.19 -15.13
CA PRO A 62 -19.28 -6.41 -15.03
C PRO A 62 -19.88 -7.29 -13.93
N VAL A 63 -20.20 -8.53 -14.27
CA VAL A 63 -20.69 -9.53 -13.32
C VAL A 63 -19.58 -9.74 -12.28
N THR A 64 -19.82 -9.30 -11.05
CA THR A 64 -18.96 -9.58 -9.91
C THR A 64 -18.91 -11.10 -9.70
N ALA A 65 -17.72 -11.70 -9.86
CA ALA A 65 -17.55 -13.14 -9.74
C ALA A 65 -17.80 -13.58 -8.28
N ALA A 66 -18.80 -14.43 -8.06
CA ALA A 66 -19.05 -15.12 -6.79
C ALA A 66 -18.15 -16.36 -6.62
N GLY A 67 -16.86 -16.20 -6.91
CA GLY A 67 -15.88 -17.28 -7.01
C GLY A 67 -15.12 -17.59 -5.71
N THR A 68 -14.36 -18.69 -5.70
CA THR A 68 -13.49 -19.07 -4.57
C THR A 68 -12.21 -18.22 -4.57
N THR A 69 -11.81 -17.70 -3.40
CA THR A 69 -10.51 -17.02 -3.23
C THR A 69 -9.52 -17.88 -2.46
N LEU A 70 -8.33 -18.07 -3.01
CA LEU A 70 -7.18 -18.73 -2.38
C LEU A 70 -6.13 -17.67 -2.05
N THR A 71 -5.60 -17.66 -0.82
CA THR A 71 -4.61 -16.66 -0.38
C THR A 71 -3.20 -17.25 -0.35
N VAL A 72 -2.21 -16.50 -0.86
CA VAL A 72 -0.81 -16.90 -0.95
C VAL A 72 0.09 -15.89 -0.24
N GLY A 73 1.11 -16.37 0.47
CA GLY A 73 2.15 -15.53 1.07
C GLY A 73 1.89 -15.21 2.55
N SER A 74 2.32 -14.03 3.01
CA SER A 74 2.17 -13.62 4.41
C SER A 74 0.71 -13.61 4.84
N GLY A 75 0.36 -14.37 5.88
CA GLY A 75 -1.03 -14.56 6.34
C GLY A 75 -1.91 -15.38 5.40
N GLY A 76 -1.37 -15.89 4.30
CA GLY A 76 -2.09 -16.70 3.31
C GLY A 76 -2.21 -18.18 3.69
N THR A 77 -3.18 -18.86 3.08
CA THR A 77 -3.39 -20.31 3.25
C THR A 77 -2.28 -21.13 2.60
N TYR A 78 -1.73 -20.64 1.49
CA TYR A 78 -0.65 -21.28 0.73
C TYR A 78 0.64 -20.48 0.86
N LYS A 79 1.78 -21.17 0.88
CA LYS A 79 3.09 -20.50 0.94
C LYS A 79 3.60 -20.11 -0.44
N THR A 80 3.19 -20.86 -1.46
CA THR A 80 3.63 -20.67 -2.85
C THR A 80 2.45 -20.53 -3.80
N VAL A 81 2.66 -19.83 -4.92
CA VAL A 81 1.66 -19.71 -5.98
C VAL A 81 1.47 -21.06 -6.66
N THR A 82 2.52 -21.88 -6.80
CA THR A 82 2.41 -23.23 -7.35
C THR A 82 1.46 -24.13 -6.54
N GLU A 83 1.48 -24.05 -5.21
CA GLU A 83 0.52 -24.79 -4.37
C GLU A 83 -0.91 -24.31 -4.57
N ALA A 84 -1.13 -23.00 -4.63
CA ALA A 84 -2.46 -22.43 -4.89
C ALA A 84 -2.97 -22.77 -6.29
N VAL A 85 -2.11 -22.81 -7.32
CA VAL A 85 -2.47 -23.25 -8.68
C VAL A 85 -2.92 -24.72 -8.68
N LYS A 86 -2.24 -25.60 -7.93
CA LYS A 86 -2.65 -27.00 -7.76
C LYS A 86 -3.99 -27.12 -7.03
N ALA A 87 -4.23 -26.27 -6.04
CA ALA A 87 -5.51 -26.22 -5.34
C ALA A 87 -6.64 -25.73 -6.25
N ALA A 88 -6.41 -24.67 -7.04
CA ALA A 88 -7.35 -24.18 -8.04
C ALA A 88 -7.71 -25.26 -9.07
N ALA A 89 -6.75 -26.08 -9.50
CA ALA A 89 -7.01 -27.23 -10.36
C ALA A 89 -7.96 -28.26 -9.72
N SER A 90 -7.88 -28.46 -8.41
CA SER A 90 -8.78 -29.36 -7.66
C SER A 90 -10.20 -28.81 -7.54
N ILE A 91 -10.37 -27.48 -7.56
CA ILE A 91 -11.69 -26.81 -7.60
C ILE A 91 -12.34 -26.98 -8.97
N ASN A 92 -11.54 -27.10 -10.03
CA ASN A 92 -11.98 -27.34 -11.41
C ASN A 92 -13.02 -26.30 -11.91
N PRO A 93 -12.71 -24.99 -11.86
CA PRO A 93 -13.61 -23.93 -12.33
C PRO A 93 -13.95 -24.07 -13.82
N GLN A 94 -15.22 -23.90 -14.19
CA GLN A 94 -15.71 -24.09 -15.57
C GLN A 94 -16.31 -22.82 -16.19
N SER A 95 -16.45 -21.75 -15.41
CA SER A 95 -17.13 -20.53 -15.84
C SER A 95 -16.67 -19.31 -15.03
N GLU A 96 -17.10 -18.11 -15.43
CA GLU A 96 -16.86 -16.88 -14.67
C GLU A 96 -17.47 -16.90 -13.27
N SER A 97 -18.61 -17.57 -13.06
CA SER A 97 -19.22 -17.67 -11.73
C SER A 97 -18.40 -18.55 -10.78
N ASP A 98 -17.66 -19.51 -11.34
CA ASP A 98 -16.86 -20.47 -10.56
C ASP A 98 -15.37 -20.08 -10.51
N ARG A 99 -15.01 -18.93 -11.09
CA ARG A 99 -13.63 -18.44 -11.22
C ARG A 99 -12.90 -18.53 -9.89
N VAL A 100 -11.66 -19.03 -9.92
CA VAL A 100 -10.80 -19.09 -8.74
C VAL A 100 -9.84 -17.91 -8.76
N THR A 101 -9.94 -17.04 -7.76
CA THR A 101 -8.98 -15.95 -7.55
C THR A 101 -7.88 -16.41 -6.61
N ILE A 102 -6.64 -16.35 -7.07
CA ILE A 102 -5.45 -16.53 -6.25
C ILE A 102 -4.95 -15.14 -5.88
N ALA A 103 -5.27 -14.72 -4.65
CA ALA A 103 -4.86 -13.45 -4.06
C ALA A 103 -3.47 -13.62 -3.41
N ILE A 104 -2.48 -12.93 -3.95
CA ILE A 104 -1.07 -13.11 -3.62
C ILE A 104 -0.59 -11.88 -2.85
N ALA A 105 -0.09 -12.09 -1.64
CA ALA A 105 0.50 -11.01 -0.85
C ALA A 105 1.81 -10.51 -1.49
N PRO A 106 2.15 -9.22 -1.36
CA PRO A 106 3.43 -8.67 -1.83
C PRO A 106 4.63 -9.51 -1.38
N GLY A 107 5.59 -9.67 -2.28
CA GLY A 107 6.78 -10.48 -2.05
C GLY A 107 7.41 -11.03 -3.34
N THR A 108 8.59 -11.63 -3.19
CA THR A 108 9.29 -12.33 -4.28
C THR A 108 9.07 -13.83 -4.19
N TYR A 109 8.45 -14.40 -5.22
CA TYR A 109 8.15 -15.82 -5.37
C TYR A 109 9.10 -16.43 -6.41
N ARG A 110 10.14 -17.11 -5.91
CA ARG A 110 11.17 -17.77 -6.73
C ARG A 110 10.74 -19.18 -7.11
N GLU A 111 9.87 -19.28 -8.10
CA GLU A 111 9.33 -20.55 -8.60
C GLU A 111 8.96 -20.50 -10.08
N GLN A 112 9.08 -21.63 -10.77
CA GLN A 112 8.51 -21.78 -12.11
C GLN A 112 7.03 -22.16 -12.01
N ILE A 113 6.16 -21.33 -12.57
CA ILE A 113 4.71 -21.48 -12.43
C ILE A 113 4.10 -21.91 -13.76
N ILE A 114 3.36 -23.01 -13.76
CA ILE A 114 2.65 -23.52 -14.94
C ILE A 114 1.17 -23.60 -14.63
N ILE A 115 0.36 -22.76 -15.28
CA ILE A 115 -1.09 -22.75 -15.15
C ILE A 115 -1.69 -23.52 -16.33
N ASN A 116 -2.58 -24.46 -16.02
CA ASN A 116 -3.32 -25.23 -17.03
C ASN A 116 -4.84 -25.23 -16.78
N THR A 117 -5.29 -24.65 -15.67
CA THR A 117 -6.69 -24.62 -15.24
C THR A 117 -7.37 -23.37 -15.79
N PRO A 118 -8.53 -23.47 -16.46
CA PRO A 118 -9.24 -22.30 -16.98
C PRO A 118 -9.82 -21.45 -15.84
N TYR A 119 -10.27 -20.23 -16.14
CA TYR A 119 -10.94 -19.33 -15.17
C TYR A 119 -10.19 -19.14 -13.85
N VAL A 120 -8.85 -19.03 -13.91
CA VAL A 120 -8.00 -18.66 -12.78
C VAL A 120 -7.60 -17.21 -12.91
N SER A 121 -7.62 -16.48 -11.80
CA SER A 121 -7.13 -15.10 -11.70
C SER A 121 -5.96 -15.02 -10.72
N PHE A 122 -4.92 -14.27 -11.04
CA PHE A 122 -3.90 -13.83 -10.08
C PHE A 122 -4.11 -12.35 -9.74
N THR A 123 -4.13 -11.99 -8.46
CA THR A 123 -4.28 -10.60 -8.02
C THR A 123 -3.29 -10.30 -6.91
N ASN A 124 -2.62 -9.15 -6.93
CA ASN A 124 -1.93 -8.65 -5.74
C ASN A 124 -2.98 -8.33 -4.66
N SER A 125 -2.86 -8.98 -3.50
CA SER A 125 -3.83 -8.84 -2.40
C SER A 125 -3.64 -7.56 -1.59
N ASN A 126 -2.51 -6.87 -1.74
CA ASN A 126 -2.24 -5.59 -1.11
C ASN A 126 -1.30 -4.75 -1.98
N PRO A 127 -1.81 -4.13 -3.07
CA PRO A 127 -0.98 -3.34 -3.99
C PRO A 127 -0.20 -2.22 -3.29
N GLY A 128 -0.76 -1.61 -2.23
CA GLY A 128 -0.09 -0.62 -1.39
C GLY A 128 1.04 -1.15 -0.49
N GLY A 129 1.12 -2.48 -0.32
CA GLY A 129 2.16 -3.16 0.45
C GLY A 129 3.37 -3.57 -0.39
N GLY A 130 3.40 -3.24 -1.69
CA GLY A 130 4.48 -3.53 -2.63
C GLY A 130 4.11 -4.56 -3.71
N ASP A 131 5.11 -4.93 -4.51
CA ASP A 131 4.94 -5.80 -5.68
C ASP A 131 4.77 -7.29 -5.34
N VAL A 132 3.99 -7.99 -6.17
CA VAL A 132 4.05 -9.45 -6.31
C VAL A 132 4.97 -9.80 -7.47
N LEU A 133 6.19 -10.25 -7.16
CA LEU A 133 7.19 -10.64 -8.14
C LEU A 133 7.24 -12.17 -8.31
N LEU A 134 6.82 -12.65 -9.48
CA LEU A 134 6.92 -14.05 -9.90
C LEU A 134 8.14 -14.21 -10.80
N THR A 135 9.18 -14.92 -10.33
CA THR A 135 10.48 -14.95 -11.02
C THR A 135 11.11 -16.34 -11.08
N TRP A 136 11.79 -16.61 -12.21
CA TRP A 136 12.57 -17.83 -12.42
C TRP A 136 13.82 -17.57 -13.27
N TYR A 137 14.81 -18.47 -13.21
CA TYR A 137 16.15 -18.25 -13.76
C TYR A 137 16.50 -19.10 -14.99
N TYR A 138 15.52 -19.72 -15.65
CA TYR A 138 15.80 -20.53 -16.83
C TYR A 138 15.97 -19.67 -18.08
N GLY A 139 17.00 -19.98 -18.85
CA GLY A 139 17.31 -19.40 -20.15
C GLY A 139 17.65 -20.51 -21.16
N ILE A 140 17.46 -20.21 -22.43
CA ILE A 140 17.81 -21.14 -23.51
C ILE A 140 19.32 -21.20 -23.70
N GLY A 141 19.82 -22.32 -24.22
CA GLY A 141 21.26 -22.51 -24.45
C GLY A 141 22.02 -22.98 -23.21
N TYR A 142 21.33 -23.28 -22.11
CA TYR A 142 21.90 -23.78 -20.86
C TYR A 142 21.23 -25.08 -20.40
N LYS A 143 21.93 -25.81 -19.51
CA LYS A 143 21.46 -27.03 -18.85
C LYS A 143 21.43 -26.85 -17.33
N TYR A 144 20.44 -27.47 -16.70
CA TYR A 144 20.03 -27.26 -15.32
C TYR A 144 19.84 -28.61 -14.62
N TYR A 145 20.34 -28.79 -13.40
CA TYR A 145 20.08 -30.02 -12.62
C TYR A 145 18.61 -30.09 -12.19
N SER A 146 18.01 -28.96 -11.89
CA SER A 146 16.62 -28.84 -11.42
C SER A 146 15.58 -29.09 -12.51
N CYS A 147 16.00 -29.16 -13.78
CA CYS A 147 15.13 -29.29 -14.94
C CYS A 147 14.89 -30.78 -15.26
N ASP A 148 13.64 -31.15 -15.52
CA ASP A 148 13.26 -32.47 -16.00
C ASP A 148 13.42 -32.63 -17.52
N SER A 149 13.15 -33.84 -18.02
CA SER A 149 13.23 -34.15 -19.45
C SER A 149 12.17 -33.43 -20.29
N GLY A 150 11.14 -32.86 -19.65
CA GLY A 150 10.15 -32.00 -20.29
C GLY A 150 10.59 -30.55 -20.42
N GLY A 151 11.68 -30.17 -19.75
CA GLY A 151 12.23 -28.82 -19.78
C GLY A 151 11.70 -27.89 -18.68
N TYR A 152 11.16 -28.44 -17.59
CA TYR A 152 10.56 -27.68 -16.49
C TYR A 152 11.13 -28.09 -15.13
N TYR A 153 10.95 -27.25 -14.12
CA TYR A 153 11.43 -27.47 -12.77
C TYR A 153 10.84 -28.74 -12.15
N ASN A 154 11.71 -29.53 -11.53
CA ASN A 154 11.36 -30.72 -10.78
C ASN A 154 12.16 -30.80 -9.48
N ALA A 155 11.45 -30.82 -8.35
CA ALA A 155 12.07 -30.82 -7.01
C ALA A 155 12.97 -32.04 -6.76
N SER A 156 12.62 -33.23 -7.28
CA SER A 156 13.44 -34.44 -7.14
C SER A 156 14.74 -34.35 -7.93
N ASN A 157 14.71 -33.74 -9.12
CA ASN A 157 15.91 -33.50 -9.90
C ASN A 157 16.81 -32.44 -9.23
N ALA A 158 16.21 -31.35 -8.73
CA ALA A 158 16.93 -30.31 -7.99
C ALA A 158 17.63 -30.85 -6.74
N ALA A 159 16.99 -31.80 -6.04
CA ALA A 159 17.57 -32.45 -4.86
C ALA A 159 18.66 -33.48 -5.22
N SER A 160 18.43 -34.31 -6.24
CA SER A 160 19.36 -35.41 -6.58
C SER A 160 20.58 -34.97 -7.38
N LYS A 161 20.45 -33.93 -8.21
CA LYS A 161 21.50 -33.41 -9.11
C LYS A 161 22.21 -34.50 -9.91
N SER A 162 21.44 -35.48 -10.40
CA SER A 162 21.97 -36.67 -11.08
C SER A 162 22.27 -36.44 -12.56
N SER A 163 21.51 -35.56 -13.23
CA SER A 163 21.68 -35.22 -14.65
C SER A 163 21.12 -33.82 -14.93
N LYS A 164 21.62 -33.16 -15.98
CA LYS A 164 21.15 -31.83 -16.39
C LYS A 164 20.31 -31.91 -17.68
N ASN A 165 19.23 -31.14 -17.74
CA ASN A 165 18.38 -31.01 -18.91
C ASN A 165 18.28 -29.56 -19.37
N VAL A 166 17.88 -29.35 -20.64
CA VAL A 166 17.67 -28.02 -21.21
C VAL A 166 16.26 -27.52 -20.94
N ALA A 167 16.10 -26.22 -20.70
CA ALA A 167 14.79 -25.64 -20.48
C ALA A 167 13.94 -25.63 -21.77
N ALA A 168 12.64 -25.89 -21.64
CA ALA A 168 11.69 -25.76 -22.73
C ALA A 168 11.05 -24.36 -22.76
N ARG A 169 10.35 -24.04 -23.86
CA ARG A 169 9.50 -22.84 -24.00
C ARG A 169 10.20 -21.56 -23.53
N TRP A 170 11.36 -21.28 -24.14
CA TRP A 170 12.15 -20.09 -23.85
C TRP A 170 12.56 -19.93 -22.38
N GLY A 171 12.60 -21.01 -21.59
CA GLY A 171 12.94 -20.93 -20.17
C GLY A 171 11.90 -20.20 -19.32
N THR A 172 10.64 -20.18 -19.78
CA THR A 172 9.59 -19.34 -19.20
C THR A 172 9.48 -19.45 -17.68
N ALA A 173 9.40 -18.31 -16.99
CA ALA A 173 9.16 -18.27 -15.55
C ALA A 173 7.71 -18.61 -15.24
N VAL A 174 6.76 -17.97 -15.94
CA VAL A 174 5.34 -18.29 -15.86
C VAL A 174 4.81 -18.76 -17.21
N ARG A 175 4.08 -19.87 -17.23
CA ARG A 175 3.43 -20.40 -18.42
C ARG A 175 1.92 -20.47 -18.22
N VAL A 176 1.19 -19.63 -18.94
CA VAL A 176 -0.26 -19.74 -19.10
C VAL A 176 -0.51 -20.72 -20.25
N ASN A 177 -0.48 -22.01 -19.93
CA ASN A 177 -0.56 -23.08 -20.91
C ASN A 177 -1.95 -23.14 -21.55
N SER A 178 -2.06 -23.74 -22.74
CA SER A 178 -3.29 -23.79 -23.55
C SER A 178 -4.59 -24.27 -22.85
N GLY A 179 -4.51 -25.00 -21.74
CA GLY A 179 -5.67 -25.37 -20.92
C GLY A 179 -6.25 -24.22 -20.07
N ALA A 180 -5.44 -23.21 -19.75
CA ALA A 180 -5.76 -22.12 -18.84
C ALA A 180 -6.60 -20.99 -19.46
N LYS A 181 -7.64 -21.35 -20.21
CA LYS A 181 -8.49 -20.38 -20.93
C LYS A 181 -9.12 -19.37 -19.97
N TYR A 182 -9.28 -18.12 -20.42
CA TYR A 182 -9.85 -17.04 -19.61
C TYR A 182 -9.04 -16.72 -18.34
N PHE A 183 -7.72 -16.93 -18.38
CA PHE A 183 -6.81 -16.52 -17.32
C PHE A 183 -6.81 -15.00 -17.14
N ARG A 184 -6.75 -14.52 -15.90
CA ARG A 184 -6.58 -13.10 -15.58
C ARG A 184 -5.36 -12.87 -14.71
N ALA A 185 -4.68 -11.75 -14.89
CA ALA A 185 -3.76 -11.22 -13.89
C ALA A 185 -3.95 -9.72 -13.67
N GLU A 186 -3.83 -9.29 -12.42
CA GLU A 186 -3.92 -7.89 -12.01
C GLU A 186 -2.82 -7.57 -11.00
N ASN A 187 -2.03 -6.52 -11.26
CA ASN A 187 -0.96 -6.02 -10.39
C ASN A 187 0.15 -7.06 -10.12
N ILE A 188 0.52 -7.85 -11.13
CA ILE A 188 1.56 -8.88 -11.01
C ILE A 188 2.79 -8.51 -11.84
N VAL A 189 3.98 -8.68 -11.25
CA VAL A 189 5.27 -8.59 -11.94
C VAL A 189 5.72 -9.99 -12.33
N PHE A 190 5.72 -10.28 -13.63
CA PHE A 190 6.29 -11.47 -14.22
C PHE A 190 7.74 -11.18 -14.64
N GLU A 191 8.70 -11.94 -14.11
CA GLU A 191 10.11 -11.73 -14.39
C GLU A 191 10.83 -13.02 -14.77
N ASN A 192 11.81 -12.91 -15.67
CA ASN A 192 12.85 -13.92 -15.77
C ASN A 192 14.19 -13.33 -15.32
N SER A 193 14.75 -13.84 -14.23
CA SER A 193 15.95 -13.30 -13.62
C SER A 193 17.21 -13.57 -14.45
N PHE A 194 17.18 -14.53 -15.37
CA PHE A 194 18.34 -15.04 -16.10
C PHE A 194 19.20 -13.94 -16.76
N ASN A 195 18.56 -12.91 -17.32
CA ASN A 195 19.22 -11.77 -17.97
C ASN A 195 19.28 -10.50 -17.10
N ARG A 196 18.81 -10.56 -15.86
CA ARG A 196 18.62 -9.39 -15.00
C ARG A 196 19.59 -9.40 -13.83
N TYR A 197 19.68 -10.52 -13.14
CA TYR A 197 20.61 -10.70 -12.02
C TYR A 197 20.88 -12.19 -11.76
N MET A 198 22.07 -12.47 -11.21
CA MET A 198 22.46 -13.83 -10.83
C MET A 198 21.84 -14.20 -9.49
N THR A 199 21.34 -15.44 -9.36
CA THR A 199 20.68 -15.90 -8.13
C THR A 199 21.48 -17.00 -7.45
N SER A 200 21.33 -17.16 -6.14
CA SER A 200 22.03 -18.23 -5.41
C SER A 200 21.51 -19.61 -5.78
N GLU A 201 20.21 -19.73 -6.07
CA GLU A 201 19.61 -20.96 -6.56
C GLU A 201 20.12 -21.36 -7.95
N GLU A 202 20.33 -20.40 -8.84
CA GLU A 202 20.92 -20.63 -10.16
C GLU A 202 22.36 -21.17 -10.03
N ILE A 203 23.17 -20.55 -9.18
CA ILE A 203 24.55 -21.03 -8.92
C ILE A 203 24.52 -22.42 -8.29
N ALA A 204 23.64 -22.65 -7.32
CA ALA A 204 23.50 -23.95 -6.66
C ALA A 204 23.01 -25.03 -7.63
N ASP A 205 22.22 -24.69 -8.63
CA ASP A 205 21.73 -25.59 -9.67
C ASP A 205 22.81 -25.99 -10.70
N GLY A 206 24.01 -25.41 -10.59
CA GLY A 206 25.16 -25.79 -11.41
C GLY A 206 24.95 -25.51 -12.89
N VAL A 207 24.26 -24.42 -13.23
CA VAL A 207 23.88 -24.08 -14.60
C VAL A 207 25.10 -24.02 -15.52
N GLU A 208 25.06 -24.75 -16.63
CA GLU A 208 26.16 -24.83 -17.59
C GLU A 208 25.69 -24.53 -19.01
N PRO A 209 26.52 -23.87 -19.84
CA PRO A 209 26.19 -23.62 -21.23
C PRO A 209 26.15 -24.95 -22.00
N THR A 210 25.21 -25.05 -22.94
CA THR A 210 25.16 -26.14 -23.94
C THR A 210 26.33 -26.07 -24.92
N GLY A 211 26.88 -24.87 -25.14
CA GLY A 211 27.90 -24.59 -26.14
C GLY A 211 27.33 -24.23 -27.53
N GLU A 212 26.01 -24.20 -27.69
CA GLU A 212 25.36 -23.94 -28.99
C GLU A 212 25.19 -22.44 -29.30
N THR A 213 24.75 -21.65 -28.32
CA THR A 213 24.47 -20.21 -28.51
C THR A 213 25.33 -19.33 -27.62
N LEU A 214 25.38 -19.63 -26.32
CA LEU A 214 26.33 -19.06 -25.36
C LEU A 214 27.30 -20.13 -24.85
N THR A 215 28.55 -19.69 -24.61
CA THR A 215 29.63 -20.52 -24.06
C THR A 215 30.09 -20.06 -22.68
N VAL A 216 29.54 -18.95 -22.18
CA VAL A 216 29.94 -18.38 -20.88
C VAL A 216 29.33 -19.18 -19.73
N GLN A 217 30.20 -19.60 -18.82
CA GLN A 217 29.79 -20.28 -17.59
C GLN A 217 29.12 -19.27 -16.64
N ARG A 218 28.00 -19.68 -16.02
CA ARG A 218 27.28 -18.83 -15.07
C ARG A 218 27.88 -18.97 -13.68
N THR A 219 28.59 -17.93 -13.23
CA THR A 219 29.29 -17.87 -11.94
C THR A 219 28.93 -16.60 -11.19
N SER A 220 29.15 -16.62 -9.86
CA SER A 220 28.99 -15.42 -9.02
C SER A 220 29.87 -14.29 -9.54
N GLY A 221 29.30 -13.09 -9.71
CA GLY A 221 29.98 -11.91 -10.23
C GLY A 221 29.95 -11.75 -11.76
N LEU A 222 29.38 -12.71 -12.52
CA LEU A 222 29.13 -12.52 -13.94
C LEU A 222 28.10 -11.40 -14.16
N ASP A 223 28.42 -10.43 -15.02
CA ASP A 223 27.44 -9.44 -15.47
C ASP A 223 26.51 -10.06 -16.53
N VAL A 224 25.37 -10.57 -16.08
CA VAL A 224 24.36 -11.19 -16.92
C VAL A 224 23.60 -10.20 -17.81
N ARG A 225 23.74 -8.89 -17.55
CA ARG A 225 23.09 -7.81 -18.31
C ARG A 225 23.95 -7.32 -19.48
N ALA A 226 25.19 -7.79 -19.61
CA ALA A 226 26.03 -7.48 -20.75
C ALA A 226 25.51 -8.15 -22.02
N LYS A 227 25.60 -7.47 -23.18
CA LYS A 227 25.01 -7.96 -24.44
C LYS A 227 25.45 -9.37 -24.83
N SER A 228 26.70 -9.73 -24.53
CA SER A 228 27.30 -11.03 -24.85
C SER A 228 26.85 -12.16 -23.93
N ASN A 229 26.22 -11.84 -22.80
CA ASN A 229 25.79 -12.79 -21.77
C ASN A 229 24.26 -12.93 -21.70
N THR A 230 23.55 -12.14 -22.50
CA THR A 230 22.09 -12.21 -22.65
C THR A 230 21.68 -13.28 -23.65
N GLU A 231 20.64 -14.05 -23.32
CA GLU A 231 20.03 -15.04 -24.21
C GLU A 231 18.52 -15.12 -23.96
N ARG A 232 17.77 -15.83 -24.81
CA ARG A 232 16.31 -15.98 -24.69
C ARG A 232 15.90 -16.52 -23.32
N ALA A 233 15.07 -15.78 -22.61
CA ALA A 233 14.57 -16.13 -21.29
C ALA A 233 13.20 -15.46 -21.06
N ALA A 234 12.11 -16.17 -21.27
CA ALA A 234 10.78 -15.61 -21.20
C ALA A 234 10.34 -15.35 -19.75
N ALA A 235 9.80 -14.17 -19.49
CA ALA A 235 9.08 -13.88 -18.25
C ALA A 235 7.73 -14.59 -18.25
N CYS A 236 7.01 -14.52 -19.37
CA CYS A 236 5.72 -15.17 -19.52
C CYS A 236 5.52 -15.77 -20.92
N CYS A 237 4.93 -16.95 -20.98
CA CYS A 237 4.40 -17.55 -22.19
C CYS A 237 2.87 -17.68 -22.09
N VAL A 238 2.15 -16.99 -22.97
CA VAL A 238 0.69 -16.98 -23.04
C VAL A 238 0.23 -17.81 -24.23
N GLU A 239 -0.25 -19.01 -23.93
CA GLU A 239 -0.73 -19.99 -24.91
C GLU A 239 -2.22 -20.32 -24.74
N ALA A 240 -2.89 -19.69 -23.76
CA ALA A 240 -4.31 -19.88 -23.52
C ALA A 240 -5.16 -18.79 -24.17
N ASP A 241 -6.26 -19.22 -24.79
CA ASP A 241 -7.24 -18.32 -25.39
C ASP A 241 -7.88 -17.39 -24.33
N TYR A 242 -8.07 -16.13 -24.73
CA TYR A 242 -8.81 -15.11 -23.97
C TYR A 242 -8.17 -14.77 -22.62
N SER A 243 -6.84 -14.83 -22.55
CA SER A 243 -6.09 -14.38 -21.37
C SER A 243 -6.07 -12.84 -21.31
N GLU A 244 -6.20 -12.26 -20.13
CA GLU A 244 -6.13 -10.81 -19.96
C GLU A 244 -5.30 -10.37 -18.77
N PHE A 245 -4.61 -9.25 -18.94
CA PHE A 245 -3.63 -8.73 -18.00
C PHE A 245 -3.89 -7.24 -17.80
N PHE A 246 -4.03 -6.83 -16.54
CA PHE A 246 -4.23 -5.43 -16.17
C PHE A 246 -3.13 -5.01 -15.21
N ASN A 247 -2.49 -3.88 -15.51
CA ASN A 247 -1.43 -3.31 -14.66
C ASN A 247 -0.35 -4.34 -14.26
N CYS A 248 0.07 -5.17 -15.21
CA CYS A 248 1.09 -6.18 -15.01
C CYS A 248 2.42 -5.72 -15.62
N GLN A 249 3.52 -6.20 -15.07
CA GLN A 249 4.86 -5.98 -15.63
C GLN A 249 5.46 -7.29 -16.16
N PHE A 250 6.14 -7.23 -17.29
CA PHE A 250 6.84 -8.37 -17.91
C PHE A 250 8.29 -8.00 -18.12
N LEU A 251 9.19 -8.59 -17.35
CA LEU A 251 10.57 -8.13 -17.22
C LEU A 251 11.56 -9.23 -17.62
N SER A 252 12.28 -9.02 -18.72
CA SER A 252 13.45 -9.82 -19.12
C SER A 252 14.34 -8.99 -20.06
N SER A 253 15.03 -9.62 -21.02
CA SER A 253 15.82 -8.95 -22.06
C SER A 253 15.52 -9.52 -23.45
N GLN A 254 15.89 -10.76 -23.75
CA GLN A 254 15.56 -11.38 -25.03
C GLN A 254 14.37 -12.33 -24.87
N ASP A 255 13.40 -12.25 -25.79
CA ASP A 255 12.19 -13.08 -25.83
C ASP A 255 11.37 -12.98 -24.51
N THR A 256 11.10 -11.76 -24.02
CA THR A 256 10.41 -11.52 -22.72
C THR A 256 9.00 -12.11 -22.66
N LEU A 257 8.16 -11.84 -23.66
CA LEU A 257 6.73 -12.20 -23.67
C LEU A 257 6.38 -12.96 -24.95
N TYR A 258 6.08 -14.24 -24.80
CA TYR A 258 5.56 -15.07 -25.88
C TYR A 258 4.03 -15.06 -25.89
N THR A 259 3.41 -14.88 -27.06
CA THR A 259 1.95 -14.94 -27.23
C THR A 259 1.56 -15.81 -28.44
N ALA A 260 0.60 -16.71 -28.26
CA ALA A 260 0.21 -17.66 -29.32
C ALA A 260 -1.27 -17.59 -29.72
N THR A 261 -2.12 -17.02 -28.87
CA THR A 261 -3.59 -17.04 -28.92
C THR A 261 -4.16 -15.70 -28.50
N PRO A 262 -5.45 -15.40 -28.77
CA PRO A 262 -6.03 -14.11 -28.41
C PRO A 262 -5.83 -13.74 -26.93
N ALA A 263 -5.33 -12.54 -26.68
CA ALA A 263 -5.14 -11.99 -25.33
C ALA A 263 -5.23 -10.46 -25.34
N TYR A 264 -5.52 -9.88 -24.17
CA TYR A 264 -5.68 -8.45 -23.96
C TYR A 264 -4.78 -7.96 -22.83
N PHE A 265 -3.93 -6.99 -23.10
CA PHE A 265 -3.03 -6.37 -22.12
C PHE A 265 -3.43 -4.92 -21.99
N LYS A 266 -3.79 -4.47 -20.79
CA LYS A 266 -4.16 -3.09 -20.51
C LYS A 266 -3.27 -2.50 -19.42
N ASN A 267 -2.76 -1.29 -19.66
CA ASN A 267 -1.87 -0.59 -18.72
C ASN A 267 -0.68 -1.44 -18.25
N CYS A 268 -0.16 -2.32 -19.10
CA CYS A 268 0.95 -3.19 -18.74
C CYS A 268 2.30 -2.60 -19.15
N LYS A 269 3.36 -2.89 -18.40
CA LYS A 269 4.74 -2.63 -18.81
C LYS A 269 5.36 -3.89 -19.38
N ILE A 270 5.91 -3.82 -20.58
CA ILE A 270 6.68 -4.91 -21.17
C ILE A 270 8.10 -4.39 -21.41
N GLN A 271 9.07 -4.97 -20.69
CA GLN A 271 10.47 -4.60 -20.78
C GLN A 271 11.32 -5.73 -21.40
N GLY A 272 12.07 -5.37 -22.43
CA GLY A 272 13.10 -6.21 -23.01
C GLY A 272 13.88 -5.47 -24.09
N ASN A 273 14.81 -6.13 -24.77
CA ASN A 273 15.61 -5.54 -25.82
C ASN A 273 15.48 -6.26 -27.15
N THR A 274 15.61 -7.58 -27.20
CA THR A 274 15.57 -8.32 -28.48
C THR A 274 14.30 -9.15 -28.56
N ASP A 275 13.48 -8.91 -29.59
CA ASP A 275 12.25 -9.67 -29.89
C ASP A 275 11.33 -9.82 -28.68
N TYR A 276 11.23 -8.78 -27.86
CA TYR A 276 10.73 -8.96 -26.50
C TYR A 276 9.22 -9.19 -26.42
N ILE A 277 8.47 -8.93 -27.50
CA ILE A 277 7.11 -9.42 -27.73
C ILE A 277 7.10 -10.26 -29.01
N PHE A 278 6.81 -11.55 -28.90
CA PHE A 278 6.96 -12.45 -30.05
C PHE A 278 5.94 -13.59 -30.06
N GLY A 279 5.72 -14.16 -31.26
CA GLY A 279 4.77 -15.26 -31.45
C GLY A 279 3.69 -14.99 -32.51
N SER A 280 2.54 -15.64 -32.37
CA SER A 280 1.52 -15.84 -33.42
C SER A 280 0.09 -15.48 -33.00
N GLY A 281 -0.11 -14.86 -31.84
CA GLY A 281 -1.45 -14.52 -31.34
C GLY A 281 -2.05 -13.26 -31.98
N ASP A 282 -3.38 -13.15 -31.95
CA ASP A 282 -4.11 -11.91 -32.23
C ASP A 282 -4.26 -11.11 -30.93
N ILE A 283 -3.35 -10.16 -30.69
CA ILE A 283 -3.14 -9.54 -29.37
C ILE A 283 -3.43 -8.05 -29.43
N VAL A 284 -4.11 -7.54 -28.42
CA VAL A 284 -4.26 -6.10 -28.20
C VAL A 284 -3.47 -5.70 -26.96
N PHE A 285 -2.53 -4.79 -27.15
CA PHE A 285 -1.84 -4.04 -26.09
C PHE A 285 -2.46 -2.65 -26.05
N ASP A 286 -3.02 -2.26 -24.93
CA ASP A 286 -3.85 -1.06 -24.75
C ASP A 286 -3.26 -0.21 -23.63
N GLU A 287 -2.80 0.99 -23.97
CA GLU A 287 -2.17 1.92 -23.01
C GLU A 287 -0.94 1.30 -22.30
N CYS A 288 -0.26 0.36 -22.95
CA CYS A 288 0.94 -0.28 -22.42
C CYS A 288 2.21 0.58 -22.56
N GLU A 289 3.14 0.41 -21.62
CA GLU A 289 4.53 0.85 -21.73
C GLU A 289 5.39 -0.24 -22.40
N LEU A 290 6.11 0.13 -23.46
CA LEU A 290 6.99 -0.72 -24.26
C LEU A 290 8.43 -0.26 -24.04
N CYS A 291 9.10 -0.85 -23.04
CA CYS A 291 10.37 -0.37 -22.52
C CYS A 291 11.56 -1.12 -23.14
N PHE A 292 12.44 -0.40 -23.83
CA PHE A 292 13.74 -0.94 -24.24
C PHE A 292 14.64 -1.12 -23.01
N GLY A 293 14.94 -2.37 -22.69
CA GLY A 293 15.70 -2.75 -21.50
C GLY A 293 17.18 -2.36 -21.54
N GLY A 294 17.80 -2.32 -22.73
CA GLY A 294 19.22 -2.00 -22.90
C GLY A 294 20.17 -3.09 -22.40
N TYR A 295 21.46 -2.74 -22.32
CA TYR A 295 22.53 -3.59 -21.79
C TYR A 295 23.46 -2.78 -20.87
N SER A 296 24.21 -3.46 -20.01
CA SER A 296 25.15 -2.81 -19.09
C SER A 296 26.41 -2.29 -19.79
N ASP A 297 26.77 -2.81 -20.96
CA ASP A 297 28.10 -2.62 -21.56
C ASP A 297 28.12 -1.87 -22.90
N LYS A 298 26.98 -1.71 -23.59
CA LYS A 298 26.91 -1.00 -24.89
C LYS A 298 25.50 -0.60 -25.33
N ALA A 299 25.41 0.45 -26.14
CA ALA A 299 24.18 0.88 -26.81
C ALA A 299 23.92 0.01 -28.05
N VAL A 300 22.98 -0.92 -27.97
CA VAL A 300 22.56 -1.76 -29.10
C VAL A 300 21.05 -1.67 -29.28
N GLY A 301 20.62 -1.40 -30.51
CA GLY A 301 19.21 -1.32 -30.87
C GLY A 301 18.46 -2.63 -30.61
N GLY A 302 17.21 -2.48 -30.18
CA GLY A 302 16.30 -3.59 -29.89
C GLY A 302 15.18 -3.76 -30.92
N TYR A 303 14.37 -4.80 -30.76
CA TYR A 303 13.16 -5.04 -31.54
C TYR A 303 12.00 -5.24 -30.57
N ILE A 304 10.98 -4.38 -30.66
CA ILE A 304 9.77 -4.53 -29.84
C ILE A 304 9.07 -5.84 -30.20
N THR A 305 8.82 -6.05 -31.49
CA THR A 305 8.11 -7.24 -31.95
C THR A 305 8.96 -8.18 -32.81
N ALA A 306 8.73 -9.48 -32.64
CA ALA A 306 9.00 -10.52 -33.63
C ALA A 306 7.73 -11.32 -33.92
N ALA A 307 6.87 -10.74 -34.78
CA ALA A 307 5.58 -11.30 -35.16
C ALA A 307 5.74 -12.43 -36.19
N ARG A 308 4.98 -13.52 -36.02
CA ARG A 308 5.04 -14.74 -36.85
C ARG A 308 3.86 -14.82 -37.82
N GLU A 309 3.05 -15.89 -37.81
CA GLU A 309 1.83 -15.97 -38.63
C GLU A 309 0.59 -15.65 -37.78
N GLN A 310 -0.21 -14.65 -38.16
CA GLN A 310 -1.43 -14.23 -37.43
C GLN A 310 -2.64 -14.03 -38.36
N THR A 311 -3.84 -13.88 -37.80
CA THR A 311 -5.07 -13.55 -38.58
C THR A 311 -5.28 -12.05 -38.64
N LEU A 312 -5.28 -11.40 -37.47
CA LEU A 312 -5.39 -9.95 -37.27
C LEU A 312 -4.06 -9.36 -36.80
N GLY A 313 -3.31 -10.12 -35.99
CA GLY A 313 -1.98 -9.75 -35.52
C GLY A 313 -1.96 -8.93 -34.24
N TYR A 314 -0.87 -8.20 -34.06
CA TYR A 314 -0.69 -7.32 -32.89
C TYR A 314 -1.24 -5.93 -33.17
N LEU A 315 -2.07 -5.44 -32.25
CA LEU A 315 -2.47 -4.04 -32.15
C LEU A 315 -1.85 -3.44 -30.90
N PHE A 316 -1.04 -2.40 -31.07
CA PHE A 316 -0.56 -1.53 -30.00
C PHE A 316 -1.38 -0.25 -30.05
N TRP A 317 -2.29 -0.09 -29.10
CA TRP A 317 -3.25 1.00 -29.03
C TRP A 317 -2.85 1.96 -27.91
N ASN A 318 -2.59 3.23 -28.25
CA ASN A 318 -2.21 4.27 -27.30
C ASN A 318 -0.96 3.92 -26.45
N CYS A 319 -0.07 3.05 -26.93
CA CYS A 319 1.11 2.64 -26.18
C CYS A 319 2.20 3.72 -26.14
N THR A 320 3.06 3.66 -25.12
CA THR A 320 4.24 4.52 -24.99
C THR A 320 5.52 3.70 -25.10
N VAL A 321 6.47 4.14 -25.93
CA VAL A 321 7.80 3.52 -26.07
C VAL A 321 8.81 4.30 -25.24
N THR A 322 9.48 3.62 -24.32
CA THR A 322 10.43 4.19 -23.35
C THR A 322 11.77 3.47 -23.37
N ALA A 323 12.79 4.09 -22.78
CA ALA A 323 14.09 3.50 -22.55
C ALA A 323 14.33 3.32 -21.05
N ASN A 324 14.89 2.17 -20.67
CA ASN A 324 15.36 1.95 -19.31
C ASN A 324 16.45 2.98 -18.94
N PRO A 325 16.25 3.80 -17.90
CA PRO A 325 17.22 4.84 -17.52
C PRO A 325 18.51 4.26 -16.94
N ASP A 326 18.49 3.03 -16.42
CA ASP A 326 19.62 2.42 -15.69
C ASP A 326 20.61 1.68 -16.60
N LEU A 327 20.25 1.46 -17.86
CA LEU A 327 21.04 0.67 -18.80
C LEU A 327 21.29 1.44 -20.10
N THR A 328 22.31 1.00 -20.84
CA THR A 328 22.66 1.62 -22.11
C THR A 328 21.70 1.15 -23.19
N VAL A 329 20.85 2.05 -23.67
CA VAL A 329 19.86 1.78 -24.73
C VAL A 329 20.32 2.41 -26.05
N GLY A 330 20.31 1.64 -27.13
CA GLY A 330 20.47 2.14 -28.49
C GLY A 330 19.12 2.29 -29.21
N SER A 331 19.06 3.11 -30.26
CA SER A 331 17.85 3.26 -31.09
C SER A 331 17.37 1.91 -31.63
N GLY A 332 16.11 1.58 -31.36
CA GLY A 332 15.50 0.30 -31.72
C GLY A 332 14.57 0.36 -32.92
N TYR A 333 13.80 -0.72 -33.10
CA TYR A 333 12.82 -0.88 -34.16
C TYR A 333 11.47 -1.29 -33.54
N PHE A 334 10.36 -0.86 -34.17
CA PHE A 334 9.02 -1.36 -33.86
C PHE A 334 8.91 -2.88 -34.01
N GLY A 335 9.74 -3.47 -34.86
CA GLY A 335 9.91 -4.91 -34.89
C GLY A 335 10.49 -5.45 -36.18
N ARG A 336 10.39 -6.77 -36.31
CA ARG A 336 10.84 -7.53 -37.47
C ARG A 336 9.93 -8.73 -37.76
N PRO A 337 9.73 -9.10 -39.04
CA PRO A 337 8.80 -10.17 -39.41
C PRO A 337 9.47 -11.53 -39.29
N TRP A 338 9.12 -12.32 -38.27
CA TRP A 338 9.55 -13.72 -38.19
C TRP A 338 8.99 -14.53 -39.38
N ARG A 339 7.85 -14.10 -39.94
CA ARG A 339 7.25 -14.59 -41.18
C ARG A 339 6.68 -13.45 -42.01
N ASP A 340 6.54 -13.68 -43.30
CA ASP A 340 5.93 -12.74 -44.25
C ASP A 340 4.44 -12.52 -44.01
N THR A 341 3.75 -13.48 -43.38
CA THR A 341 2.34 -13.35 -42.97
C THR A 341 2.15 -12.64 -41.63
N ALA A 342 3.15 -11.86 -41.17
CA ALA A 342 3.07 -11.14 -39.91
C ALA A 342 2.22 -9.87 -40.03
N HIS A 343 1.41 -9.59 -39.01
CA HIS A 343 0.56 -8.41 -38.92
C HIS A 343 0.84 -7.63 -37.63
N VAL A 344 1.22 -6.35 -37.75
CA VAL A 344 1.48 -5.46 -36.61
C VAL A 344 1.00 -4.05 -36.94
N LEU A 345 0.23 -3.44 -36.03
CA LEU A 345 -0.17 -2.05 -36.10
C LEU A 345 0.16 -1.33 -34.79
N PHE A 346 0.94 -0.26 -34.89
CA PHE A 346 1.12 0.75 -33.85
C PHE A 346 0.16 1.92 -34.11
N TYR A 347 -0.78 2.15 -33.20
CA TYR A 347 -1.82 3.17 -33.31
C TYR A 347 -1.70 4.18 -32.16
N ASN A 348 -1.56 5.46 -32.51
CA ASN A 348 -1.42 6.56 -31.56
C ASN A 348 -0.28 6.35 -30.55
N THR A 349 0.86 5.87 -31.06
CA THR A 349 2.03 5.53 -30.25
C THR A 349 2.80 6.78 -29.84
N LYS A 350 3.16 6.88 -28.56
CA LYS A 350 4.00 7.95 -28.03
C LYS A 350 5.44 7.48 -27.85
N LEU A 351 6.41 8.23 -28.35
CA LEU A 351 7.83 7.97 -28.17
C LEU A 351 8.39 8.88 -27.06
N GLN A 352 9.15 8.33 -26.10
CA GLN A 352 9.80 9.14 -25.06
C GLN A 352 10.68 10.26 -25.66
N TYR A 353 11.41 9.92 -26.73
CA TYR A 353 12.14 10.86 -27.59
C TYR A 353 12.18 10.31 -29.02
N GLU A 354 12.26 11.19 -30.02
CA GLU A 354 12.11 10.82 -31.44
C GLU A 354 13.09 9.72 -31.89
N SER A 355 14.36 9.81 -31.47
CA SER A 355 15.42 8.89 -31.87
C SER A 355 15.39 7.53 -31.17
N ILE A 356 14.40 7.25 -30.31
CA ILE A 356 14.25 5.94 -29.67
C ILE A 356 13.94 4.84 -30.68
N ILE A 357 13.27 5.20 -31.77
CA ILE A 357 13.04 4.35 -32.94
C ILE A 357 13.91 4.85 -34.09
N THR A 358 14.63 3.95 -34.74
CA THR A 358 15.44 4.25 -35.94
C THR A 358 14.59 4.87 -37.05
N SER A 359 15.22 5.64 -37.95
CA SER A 359 14.51 6.29 -39.06
C SER A 359 13.73 5.32 -39.95
N VAL A 360 14.26 4.11 -40.18
CA VAL A 360 13.60 3.05 -40.97
C VAL A 360 12.42 2.39 -40.24
N GLY A 361 12.40 2.43 -38.91
CA GLY A 361 11.30 1.93 -38.06
C GLY A 361 11.23 0.41 -37.92
N TRP A 362 11.49 -0.34 -38.99
CA TRP A 362 11.33 -1.80 -39.06
C TRP A 362 12.59 -2.47 -39.61
N HIS A 363 12.83 -3.73 -39.24
CA HIS A 363 14.01 -4.47 -39.67
C HIS A 363 13.67 -5.85 -40.24
N SER A 364 14.48 -6.38 -41.15
CA SER A 364 14.30 -7.73 -41.70
C SER A 364 14.64 -8.82 -40.68
N MET A 365 14.03 -10.00 -40.81
CA MET A 365 14.39 -11.22 -40.08
C MET A 365 14.37 -12.43 -41.00
N SER A 366 15.40 -13.28 -40.92
CA SER A 366 15.51 -14.53 -41.69
C SER A 366 15.22 -14.40 -43.20
N GLY A 367 15.60 -13.27 -43.80
CA GLY A 367 15.40 -12.98 -45.22
C GLY A 367 14.02 -12.43 -45.60
N VAL A 368 13.12 -12.23 -44.63
CA VAL A 368 11.83 -11.55 -44.83
C VAL A 368 12.02 -10.06 -44.61
N ASP A 369 11.71 -9.27 -45.63
CA ASP A 369 11.72 -7.81 -45.58
C ASP A 369 10.41 -7.29 -44.95
N PRO A 370 10.43 -6.21 -44.14
CA PRO A 370 9.20 -5.65 -43.56
C PRO A 370 8.13 -5.26 -44.57
N SER A 371 8.50 -4.92 -45.81
CA SER A 371 7.53 -4.62 -46.89
C SER A 371 6.71 -5.83 -47.37
N GLN A 372 7.17 -7.05 -47.04
CA GLN A 372 6.45 -8.29 -47.33
C GLN A 372 5.39 -8.62 -46.26
N ALA A 373 5.51 -8.02 -45.09
CA ALA A 373 4.58 -8.17 -43.97
C ALA A 373 3.57 -7.01 -43.90
N THR A 374 2.54 -7.17 -43.07
CA THR A 374 1.55 -6.12 -42.82
C THR A 374 1.93 -5.32 -41.58
N PHE A 375 3.04 -4.59 -41.67
CA PHE A 375 3.53 -3.73 -40.59
C PHE A 375 3.12 -2.28 -40.83
N ARG A 376 2.47 -1.67 -39.85
CA ARG A 376 1.88 -0.34 -39.95
C ARG A 376 2.11 0.50 -38.70
N GLU A 377 2.26 1.81 -38.88
CA GLU A 377 2.14 2.82 -37.84
C GLU A 377 1.12 3.89 -38.27
N TYR A 378 0.41 4.44 -37.28
CA TYR A 378 -0.52 5.55 -37.46
C TYR A 378 -0.45 6.48 -36.25
N ASN A 379 -0.36 7.79 -36.53
CA ASN A 379 -0.35 8.85 -35.52
C ASN A 379 0.75 8.71 -34.44
N THR A 380 1.97 8.37 -34.85
CA THR A 380 3.13 8.34 -33.94
C THR A 380 3.57 9.76 -33.57
N THR A 381 3.66 10.05 -32.27
CA THR A 381 4.13 11.35 -31.73
C THR A 381 5.20 11.14 -30.66
N THR A 382 5.79 12.20 -30.14
CA THR A 382 6.52 12.14 -28.86
C THR A 382 5.54 12.26 -27.68
N VAL A 383 5.98 11.87 -26.48
CA VAL A 383 5.18 11.99 -25.24
C VAL A 383 4.70 13.43 -24.96
N ASN A 384 5.46 14.43 -25.40
CA ASN A 384 5.11 15.85 -25.27
C ASN A 384 4.21 16.37 -26.41
N GLY A 385 3.67 15.48 -27.24
CA GLY A 385 2.83 15.82 -28.40
C GLY A 385 3.60 16.34 -29.62
N GLY A 386 4.93 16.24 -29.62
CA GLY A 386 5.76 16.63 -30.77
C GLY A 386 5.61 15.69 -31.96
N SER A 387 5.69 16.24 -33.17
CA SER A 387 5.69 15.43 -34.40
C SER A 387 6.94 14.57 -34.51
N VAL A 388 6.82 13.38 -35.10
CA VAL A 388 7.92 12.47 -35.39
C VAL A 388 8.18 12.46 -36.91
N ASN A 389 9.42 12.56 -37.34
CA ASN A 389 9.77 12.47 -38.75
C ASN A 389 9.68 11.02 -39.24
N THR A 390 8.67 10.74 -40.06
CA THR A 390 8.41 9.41 -40.63
C THR A 390 8.86 9.27 -42.09
N SER A 391 9.52 10.28 -42.68
CA SER A 391 9.92 10.24 -44.10
C SER A 391 10.94 9.14 -44.43
N GLY A 392 11.68 8.67 -43.41
CA GLY A 392 12.67 7.60 -43.52
C GLY A 392 12.12 6.18 -43.32
N ARG A 393 10.83 6.04 -42.97
CA ARG A 393 10.22 4.74 -42.66
C ARG A 393 10.19 3.83 -43.87
N THR A 394 10.22 2.51 -43.63
CA THR A 394 10.03 1.52 -44.69
C THR A 394 8.74 1.82 -45.48
N SER A 395 8.83 1.80 -46.81
CA SER A 395 7.72 2.16 -47.69
C SER A 395 6.46 1.34 -47.39
N GLY A 396 5.31 2.01 -47.36
CA GLY A 396 4.01 1.39 -47.09
C GLY A 396 3.70 1.10 -45.61
N THR A 397 4.60 1.45 -44.68
CA THR A 397 4.38 1.23 -43.25
C THR A 397 3.69 2.40 -42.55
N VAL A 398 3.75 3.61 -43.09
CA VAL A 398 3.09 4.79 -42.49
C VAL A 398 1.70 4.96 -43.10
N LEU A 399 0.65 4.98 -42.25
CA LEU A 399 -0.72 5.21 -42.68
C LEU A 399 -1.08 6.70 -42.59
N SER A 400 -1.74 7.24 -43.62
CA SER A 400 -2.32 8.60 -43.60
C SER A 400 -3.71 8.65 -42.95
N SER A 401 -4.40 7.52 -42.89
CA SER A 401 -5.69 7.33 -42.22
C SER A 401 -5.79 5.89 -41.74
N CYS A 402 -6.40 5.67 -40.57
CA CYS A 402 -6.59 4.33 -40.02
C CYS A 402 -7.97 4.22 -39.36
N ASN A 403 -8.84 3.38 -39.91
CA ASN A 403 -10.20 3.13 -39.40
C ASN A 403 -10.27 1.75 -38.75
N VAL A 404 -9.46 1.53 -37.71
CA VAL A 404 -9.50 0.31 -36.90
C VAL A 404 -10.03 0.62 -35.52
N THR A 405 -10.63 -0.37 -34.87
CA THR A 405 -11.01 -0.28 -33.46
C THR A 405 -10.44 -1.47 -32.70
N ARG A 406 -10.27 -1.32 -31.38
CA ARG A 406 -9.82 -2.43 -30.52
C ARG A 406 -10.77 -3.63 -30.62
N GLU A 407 -12.07 -3.39 -30.68
CA GLU A 407 -13.11 -4.45 -30.78
C GLU A 407 -12.93 -5.31 -32.03
N THR A 408 -12.44 -4.72 -33.13
CA THR A 408 -12.18 -5.46 -34.37
C THR A 408 -11.08 -6.51 -34.15
N TYR A 409 -10.02 -6.16 -33.41
CA TYR A 409 -8.92 -7.07 -33.06
C TYR A 409 -9.30 -8.09 -32.01
N LEU A 410 -10.28 -7.78 -31.16
CA LEU A 410 -10.81 -8.72 -30.16
C LEU A 410 -11.81 -9.73 -30.76
N ASN A 411 -12.22 -9.57 -32.03
CA ASN A 411 -13.01 -10.54 -32.79
C ASN A 411 -14.27 -11.04 -32.05
N GLY A 412 -15.01 -10.12 -31.42
CA GLY A 412 -16.24 -10.42 -30.68
C GLY A 412 -16.05 -10.86 -29.23
N TRP A 413 -14.80 -10.96 -28.75
CA TRP A 413 -14.50 -11.08 -27.32
C TRP A 413 -14.55 -9.70 -26.66
N THR A 414 -15.17 -9.62 -25.47
CA THR A 414 -15.12 -8.45 -24.61
C THR A 414 -14.33 -8.82 -23.36
N PRO A 415 -13.03 -8.46 -23.29
CA PRO A 415 -12.22 -8.64 -22.09
C PRO A 415 -12.89 -7.95 -20.89
N TYR A 416 -12.77 -8.55 -19.70
CA TYR A 416 -13.21 -7.93 -18.45
C TYR A 416 -12.53 -6.58 -18.25
N TYR A 417 -11.23 -6.48 -18.60
CA TYR A 417 -10.48 -5.24 -18.42
C TYR A 417 -10.74 -4.18 -19.49
N TYR A 418 -11.57 -4.45 -20.51
CA TYR A 418 -11.79 -3.55 -21.65
C TYR A 418 -12.31 -2.16 -21.23
N ASN A 419 -13.47 -2.13 -20.56
CA ASN A 419 -14.05 -0.93 -19.95
C ASN A 419 -13.70 -0.79 -18.47
N TYR A 420 -12.80 -1.64 -17.97
CA TYR A 420 -12.41 -1.60 -16.57
C TYR A 420 -11.73 -0.28 -16.27
N THR A 421 -12.40 0.47 -15.42
CA THR A 421 -11.92 1.64 -14.74
C THR A 421 -11.36 1.09 -13.44
N ALA A 422 -10.03 1.09 -13.30
CA ALA A 422 -9.37 0.51 -12.12
C ALA A 422 -10.02 1.05 -10.85
N GLN A 423 -10.31 0.16 -9.90
CA GLN A 423 -10.69 0.62 -8.57
C GLN A 423 -9.54 1.48 -8.02
N PRO A 424 -9.84 2.54 -7.25
CA PRO A 424 -8.79 3.31 -6.58
C PRO A 424 -7.81 2.38 -5.86
N VAL A 425 -6.52 2.71 -5.91
CA VAL A 425 -5.55 1.93 -5.15
C VAL A 425 -5.78 2.24 -3.67
N THR A 426 -6.11 1.22 -2.89
CA THR A 426 -6.25 1.32 -1.44
C THR A 426 -4.93 0.98 -0.77
N VAL A 427 -4.40 1.88 0.05
CA VAL A 427 -3.30 1.62 0.99
C VAL A 427 -3.81 1.75 2.42
N ASN A 428 -3.38 0.85 3.32
CA ASN A 428 -3.89 0.79 4.70
C ASN A 428 -2.76 0.92 5.72
N GLY A 429 -3.04 1.59 6.84
CA GLY A 429 -2.15 1.82 7.97
C GLY A 429 -2.85 1.60 9.31
N THR A 430 -2.26 2.14 10.37
CA THR A 430 -2.74 2.09 11.75
C THR A 430 -3.55 3.34 12.11
N LEU A 431 -3.01 4.54 11.86
CA LEU A 431 -3.73 5.81 12.10
C LEU A 431 -4.53 6.26 10.88
N ILE A 432 -4.03 5.95 9.69
CA ILE A 432 -4.71 6.09 8.42
C ILE A 432 -5.30 4.73 8.06
N SER A 433 -6.62 4.58 8.15
CA SER A 433 -7.26 3.29 7.91
C SER A 433 -7.28 2.92 6.42
N GLU A 434 -7.42 3.92 5.55
CA GLU A 434 -7.45 3.76 4.10
C GLU A 434 -6.99 5.05 3.40
N ILE A 435 -6.32 4.92 2.25
CA ILE A 435 -6.24 5.97 1.25
C ILE A 435 -6.65 5.38 -0.08
N SER A 436 -7.71 5.94 -0.68
CA SER A 436 -8.22 5.63 -2.00
C SER A 436 -7.58 6.58 -3.02
N ILE A 437 -6.72 6.07 -3.91
CA ILE A 437 -5.91 6.90 -4.82
C ILE A 437 -6.52 6.90 -6.23
N ASN A 438 -6.76 8.09 -6.77
CA ASN A 438 -7.35 8.31 -8.09
C ASN A 438 -6.31 8.33 -9.22
N ASP A 439 -5.07 8.72 -8.93
CA ASP A 439 -3.96 8.61 -9.90
C ASP A 439 -3.55 7.16 -10.06
N ARG A 440 -4.11 6.50 -11.08
CA ARG A 440 -3.91 5.06 -11.31
C ARG A 440 -2.56 4.72 -11.90
N ASP A 441 -1.95 5.65 -12.63
CA ASP A 441 -0.69 5.40 -13.31
C ASP A 441 0.45 5.32 -12.29
N ASN A 442 0.36 6.09 -11.19
CA ASN A 442 1.38 6.13 -10.15
C ASN A 442 0.88 5.71 -8.76
N GLY A 443 -0.42 5.41 -8.60
CA GLY A 443 -1.02 5.07 -7.29
C GLY A 443 -0.44 3.81 -6.64
N TYR A 444 0.19 2.94 -7.44
CA TYR A 444 0.89 1.75 -6.94
C TYR A 444 2.21 2.06 -6.24
N ASP A 445 2.81 3.22 -6.53
CA ASP A 445 4.00 3.69 -5.82
C ASP A 445 3.62 4.39 -4.50
N TRP A 446 2.32 4.57 -4.22
CA TRP A 446 1.91 5.05 -2.91
C TRP A 446 1.96 3.93 -1.88
N LYS A 447 2.44 4.25 -0.67
CA LYS A 447 2.49 3.32 0.45
C LYS A 447 2.42 4.04 1.78
N ILE A 448 1.87 3.35 2.78
CA ILE A 448 1.92 3.79 4.18
C ILE A 448 3.12 3.11 4.84
N ALA A 449 4.00 3.92 5.40
CA ALA A 449 5.19 3.50 6.13
C ALA A 449 5.10 3.94 7.60
N GLN A 450 5.91 3.29 8.44
CA GLN A 450 5.95 3.53 9.89
C GLN A 450 7.31 4.05 10.31
N ASN A 451 7.38 4.62 11.51
CA ASN A 451 8.61 5.01 12.19
C ASN A 451 9.44 6.03 11.39
N LEU A 452 8.83 7.12 10.93
CA LEU A 452 9.53 8.17 10.18
C LEU A 452 10.84 8.61 10.87
N ALA A 453 11.94 8.58 10.13
CA ALA A 453 13.26 9.00 10.59
C ALA A 453 14.12 9.53 9.43
N VAL A 454 15.21 10.22 9.79
CA VAL A 454 16.27 10.60 8.84
C VAL A 454 16.81 9.35 8.13
N GLY A 455 16.99 9.45 6.81
CA GLY A 455 17.43 8.35 5.95
C GLY A 455 16.31 7.52 5.34
N ASN A 456 15.06 7.66 5.80
CA ASN A 456 13.92 7.01 5.13
C ASN A 456 13.64 7.64 3.75
N THR A 457 13.07 6.85 2.84
CA THR A 457 12.68 7.32 1.51
C THR A 457 11.48 8.25 1.57
N VAL A 458 11.46 9.25 0.69
CA VAL A 458 10.41 10.29 0.67
C VAL A 458 9.20 9.82 -0.16
N PHE A 459 9.46 9.37 -1.39
CA PHE A 459 8.46 8.92 -2.35
C PHE A 459 8.60 7.41 -2.61
N GLY A 460 7.56 6.78 -3.12
CA GLY A 460 7.66 5.36 -3.49
C GLY A 460 8.34 5.09 -4.83
N ASP A 461 8.31 6.06 -5.74
CA ASP A 461 8.86 5.99 -7.11
C ASP A 461 10.21 6.72 -7.27
N ARG A 462 10.84 7.16 -6.17
CA ARG A 462 12.14 7.86 -6.15
C ARG A 462 13.02 7.39 -5.00
N ASP A 463 14.31 7.57 -5.17
CA ASP A 463 15.36 7.20 -4.19
C ASP A 463 15.74 8.35 -3.24
N PHE A 464 15.00 9.46 -3.26
CA PHE A 464 15.22 10.59 -2.34
C PHE A 464 14.97 10.16 -0.90
N THR A 465 15.81 10.62 0.01
CA THR A 465 15.71 10.32 1.45
C THR A 465 15.61 11.60 2.27
N TYR A 466 15.01 11.52 3.45
CA TYR A 466 15.00 12.62 4.39
C TYR A 466 16.40 12.85 4.97
N THR A 467 16.90 14.07 4.91
CA THR A 467 18.16 14.50 5.55
C THR A 467 17.91 15.24 6.86
N ALA A 468 16.71 15.81 7.05
CA ALA A 468 16.25 16.39 8.31
C ALA A 468 14.74 16.19 8.46
N VAL A 469 14.31 15.78 9.66
CA VAL A 469 12.91 15.58 10.05
C VAL A 469 12.67 16.32 11.37
N PRO A 470 11.61 17.15 11.50
CA PRO A 470 11.23 17.76 12.77
C PRO A 470 10.99 16.73 13.87
N ASN A 471 11.35 17.05 15.11
CA ASN A 471 11.18 16.13 16.25
C ASN A 471 9.72 15.70 16.44
N GLU A 472 8.78 16.60 16.13
CA GLU A 472 7.34 16.40 16.19
C GLU A 472 6.87 15.30 15.25
N LEU A 473 7.60 15.04 14.15
CA LEU A 473 7.25 14.05 13.14
C LEU A 473 8.06 12.75 13.27
N LEU A 474 9.12 12.73 14.08
CA LEU A 474 9.90 11.50 14.30
C LEU A 474 9.01 10.38 14.84
N GLY A 475 9.13 9.20 14.24
CA GLY A 475 8.33 8.02 14.58
C GLY A 475 6.90 8.05 14.02
N ALA A 476 6.52 9.04 13.22
CA ALA A 476 5.17 9.10 12.64
C ALA A 476 4.89 7.94 11.67
N GLU A 477 3.61 7.59 11.54
CA GLU A 477 3.10 6.93 10.35
C GLU A 477 3.09 7.95 9.21
N TYR A 478 3.45 7.55 7.99
CA TYR A 478 3.53 8.48 6.88
C TYR A 478 3.23 7.84 5.54
N VAL A 479 2.71 8.67 4.63
CA VAL A 479 2.37 8.27 3.26
C VAL A 479 3.52 8.69 2.37
N GLN A 480 4.20 7.69 1.81
CA GLN A 480 5.08 7.90 0.68
C GLN A 480 4.18 7.98 -0.54
N THR A 481 3.97 9.17 -1.07
CA THR A 481 3.25 9.34 -2.33
C THR A 481 4.15 8.95 -3.51
N ALA A 482 3.59 8.80 -4.69
CA ALA A 482 4.38 8.81 -5.91
C ALA A 482 4.77 10.25 -6.26
N CYS A 483 6.05 10.50 -6.46
CA CYS A 483 6.55 11.79 -6.94
C CYS A 483 5.93 12.16 -8.29
N ASP A 484 5.67 11.19 -9.17
CA ASP A 484 5.03 11.41 -10.48
C ASP A 484 3.53 11.67 -10.43
N SER A 485 2.86 11.44 -9.28
CA SER A 485 1.49 11.93 -9.06
C SER A 485 1.37 13.45 -9.12
N LYS A 486 2.48 14.20 -9.08
CA LYS A 486 2.51 15.62 -9.43
C LYS A 486 1.95 15.96 -10.82
N ASN A 487 1.90 14.98 -11.73
CA ASN A 487 1.41 15.17 -13.10
C ASN A 487 -0.10 14.89 -13.23
N TYR A 488 -0.73 14.35 -12.19
CA TYR A 488 -2.18 14.15 -12.16
C TYR A 488 -2.90 15.48 -11.91
N SER A 489 -4.05 15.66 -12.56
CA SER A 489 -4.88 16.87 -12.40
C SER A 489 -6.22 16.50 -11.77
N GLY A 490 -6.61 17.24 -10.74
CA GLY A 490 -7.79 16.95 -9.92
C GLY A 490 -7.45 16.23 -8.61
N ASP A 491 -8.47 15.71 -7.93
CA ASP A 491 -8.28 15.07 -6.63
C ASP A 491 -7.46 13.79 -6.77
N LEU A 492 -6.29 13.74 -6.11
CA LEU A 492 -5.36 12.63 -6.09
C LEU A 492 -5.89 11.44 -5.29
N GLY A 493 -6.77 11.66 -4.32
CA GLY A 493 -7.38 10.59 -3.56
C GLY A 493 -8.20 11.06 -2.37
N VAL A 494 -8.67 10.10 -1.57
CA VAL A 494 -9.36 10.33 -0.30
C VAL A 494 -8.67 9.51 0.77
N LEU A 495 -8.26 10.15 1.86
CA LEU A 495 -7.69 9.52 3.04
C LEU A 495 -8.77 9.39 4.12
N THR A 496 -8.87 8.23 4.76
CA THR A 496 -9.78 7.98 5.89
C THR A 496 -8.98 7.80 7.17
N ALA A 497 -9.37 8.55 8.21
CA ALA A 497 -8.76 8.44 9.53
C ALA A 497 -9.22 7.17 10.25
N GLY A 498 -8.27 6.36 10.72
CA GLY A 498 -8.54 5.20 11.59
C GLY A 498 -8.70 5.57 13.06
N ASP A 499 -8.03 6.63 13.53
CA ASP A 499 -8.15 7.20 14.87
C ASP A 499 -8.10 8.74 14.79
N THR A 500 -8.42 9.41 15.90
CA THR A 500 -8.23 10.85 16.06
C THR A 500 -6.75 11.18 16.04
N MET A 501 -6.36 12.02 15.08
CA MET A 501 -4.95 12.29 14.77
C MET A 501 -4.74 13.74 14.35
N THR A 502 -3.49 14.17 14.43
CA THR A 502 -3.01 15.32 13.67
C THR A 502 -2.41 14.80 12.37
N LEU A 503 -3.02 15.20 11.25
CA LEU A 503 -2.51 14.94 9.92
C LEU A 503 -1.62 16.12 9.50
N TYR A 504 -0.40 15.81 9.10
CA TYR A 504 0.56 16.76 8.57
C TYR A 504 0.76 16.54 7.09
N MET A 505 1.06 17.62 6.37
CA MET A 505 1.37 17.59 4.94
C MET A 505 2.62 18.44 4.70
N ALA A 506 3.57 17.90 3.95
CA ALA A 506 4.73 18.65 3.48
C ALA A 506 4.76 18.70 1.96
N TYR A 507 4.99 19.87 1.38
CA TYR A 507 5.04 20.07 -0.08
C TYR A 507 6.33 20.76 -0.52
N ASP A 508 6.60 20.74 -1.82
CA ASP A 508 7.75 21.39 -2.41
C ASP A 508 7.68 22.94 -2.31
N SER A 509 8.57 23.55 -1.52
CA SER A 509 8.58 25.01 -1.33
C SER A 509 8.73 25.82 -2.63
N ARG A 510 9.23 25.23 -3.71
CA ARG A 510 9.43 25.90 -5.02
C ARG A 510 8.11 26.23 -5.73
N LEU A 511 6.99 25.67 -5.28
CA LEU A 511 5.65 26.09 -5.72
C LEU A 511 5.35 27.55 -5.36
N GLY A 512 6.07 28.13 -4.39
CA GLY A 512 5.91 29.52 -3.94
C GLY A 512 4.72 29.73 -3.03
N ASN A 513 3.55 29.14 -3.34
CA ASN A 513 2.37 29.16 -2.50
C ASN A 513 1.93 27.74 -2.11
N ALA A 514 1.24 27.62 -0.97
CA ALA A 514 0.63 26.37 -0.57
C ALA A 514 -0.50 25.98 -1.56
N PRO A 515 -0.67 24.68 -1.86
CA PRO A 515 -1.80 24.19 -2.65
C PRO A 515 -3.14 24.65 -2.09
N ALA A 516 -4.09 25.01 -2.96
CA ALA A 516 -5.36 25.61 -2.56
C ALA A 516 -6.22 24.70 -1.65
N TRP A 517 -6.09 23.39 -1.80
CA TRP A 517 -6.80 22.40 -0.99
C TRP A 517 -6.30 22.33 0.46
N LEU A 518 -5.17 22.97 0.79
CA LEU A 518 -4.73 23.17 2.17
C LEU A 518 -5.43 24.35 2.87
N ASN A 519 -6.43 24.98 2.25
CA ASN A 519 -7.19 26.03 2.92
C ASN A 519 -7.84 25.48 4.21
N GLY A 520 -7.65 26.17 5.34
CA GLY A 520 -8.07 25.71 6.67
C GLY A 520 -7.07 24.78 7.38
N TRP A 521 -5.92 24.48 6.77
CA TRP A 521 -4.80 23.84 7.45
C TRP A 521 -3.91 24.91 8.12
N ASN A 522 -3.31 24.56 9.25
CA ASN A 522 -2.42 25.42 10.01
C ASN A 522 -0.98 25.30 9.49
N ASN A 523 -0.35 26.41 9.14
CA ASN A 523 1.09 26.43 8.91
C ASN A 523 1.83 26.25 10.23
N THR A 524 2.63 25.19 10.34
CA THR A 524 3.32 24.85 11.60
C THR A 524 4.60 25.65 11.83
N GLY A 525 5.15 26.28 10.78
CA GLY A 525 6.50 26.86 10.78
C GLY A 525 7.63 25.82 10.72
N LEU A 526 7.31 24.52 10.75
CA LEU A 526 8.29 23.45 10.62
C LEU A 526 8.69 23.23 9.16
N THR A 527 9.90 22.73 8.95
CA THR A 527 10.40 22.34 7.62
C THR A 527 11.09 20.99 7.68
N MET A 528 11.04 20.29 6.55
CA MET A 528 11.76 19.04 6.32
C MET A 528 12.77 19.24 5.19
N SER A 529 13.85 18.45 5.19
CA SER A 529 14.85 18.48 4.12
C SER A 529 15.11 17.09 3.56
N THR A 530 15.46 17.02 2.27
CA THR A 530 15.72 15.76 1.57
C THR A 530 17.12 15.73 0.94
N SER A 531 17.55 14.56 0.44
CA SER A 531 18.85 14.33 -0.19
C SER A 531 19.03 14.98 -1.56
N ASN A 532 17.94 15.47 -2.17
CA ASN A 532 17.96 16.24 -3.41
C ASN A 532 17.84 17.75 -3.17
N ASP A 533 18.30 18.23 -2.01
CA ASP A 533 18.32 19.63 -1.59
C ASP A 533 16.94 20.31 -1.58
N LEU A 534 15.87 19.53 -1.41
CA LEU A 534 14.53 20.08 -1.27
C LEU A 534 14.27 20.47 0.18
N THR A 535 13.65 21.63 0.37
CA THR A 535 13.03 22.03 1.64
C THR A 535 11.52 22.01 1.50
N MET A 536 10.84 21.36 2.44
CA MET A 536 9.39 21.17 2.42
C MET A 536 8.74 21.79 3.67
N PRO A 537 8.00 22.90 3.55
CA PRO A 537 7.21 23.45 4.66
C PRO A 537 6.10 22.49 5.05
N VAL A 538 5.81 22.42 6.35
CA VAL A 538 4.84 21.50 6.94
C VAL A 538 3.58 22.24 7.40
N TYR A 539 2.43 21.71 6.99
CA TYR A 539 1.11 22.13 7.41
C TYR A 539 0.46 21.03 8.25
N ALA A 540 -0.47 21.38 9.12
CA ALA A 540 -1.16 20.45 10.01
C ALA A 540 -2.67 20.70 10.07
N LYS A 541 -3.44 19.63 10.22
CA LYS A 541 -4.88 19.66 10.48
C LYS A 541 -5.23 18.58 11.51
N SER A 542 -6.08 18.92 12.48
CA SER A 542 -6.68 17.92 13.38
C SER A 542 -7.79 17.19 12.65
N VAL A 543 -7.81 15.87 12.79
CA VAL A 543 -8.69 14.96 12.06
C VAL A 543 -9.32 14.01 13.07
N SER A 544 -10.65 13.88 13.03
CA SER A 544 -11.37 12.95 13.91
C SER A 544 -11.34 11.53 13.35
N ALA A 545 -11.45 10.52 14.22
CA ALA A 545 -11.59 9.13 13.78
C ALA A 545 -12.77 8.98 12.80
N GLY A 546 -12.54 8.31 11.67
CA GLY A 546 -13.51 8.13 10.58
C GLY A 546 -13.70 9.33 9.65
N GLU A 547 -13.05 10.48 9.90
CA GLU A 547 -13.11 11.63 8.99
C GLU A 547 -12.38 11.31 7.68
N GLU A 548 -12.98 11.72 6.56
CA GLU A 548 -12.40 11.61 5.22
C GLU A 548 -11.78 12.95 4.79
N ILE A 549 -10.59 12.88 4.19
CA ILE A 549 -9.81 14.03 3.72
C ILE A 549 -9.53 13.85 2.25
N THR A 550 -10.12 14.71 1.41
CA THR A 550 -9.79 14.78 -0.02
C THR A 550 -8.38 15.35 -0.20
N LEU A 551 -7.54 14.58 -0.88
CA LEU A 551 -6.18 14.94 -1.24
C LEU A 551 -6.19 15.58 -2.63
N GLY A 552 -5.99 16.90 -2.71
CA GLY A 552 -6.01 17.62 -3.99
C GLY A 552 -4.70 17.49 -4.77
N ASP A 553 -4.69 17.95 -6.03
CA ASP A 553 -3.47 17.95 -6.85
C ASP A 553 -2.36 18.86 -6.30
N ASN A 554 -1.18 18.65 -6.86
CA ASN A 554 -0.04 19.51 -6.66
C ASN A 554 -0.01 20.51 -7.81
N THR A 555 -0.46 21.74 -7.56
CA THR A 555 -0.64 22.79 -8.58
C THR A 555 0.51 22.84 -9.60
N THR A 556 0.19 22.97 -10.89
CA THR A 556 1.13 22.78 -12.01
C THR A 556 2.36 23.70 -11.93
N GLY A 557 3.54 23.12 -11.72
CA GLY A 557 4.84 23.79 -11.84
C GLY A 557 5.90 22.85 -12.44
N SER A 558 6.66 23.30 -13.43
CA SER A 558 7.73 22.46 -14.00
C SER A 558 8.91 22.35 -13.04
N GLY A 559 9.37 21.13 -12.74
CA GLY A 559 10.56 20.89 -11.91
C GLY A 559 10.32 20.73 -10.40
N VAL A 560 9.06 20.72 -9.96
CA VAL A 560 8.67 20.42 -8.57
C VAL A 560 8.44 18.93 -8.34
N VAL A 561 8.41 18.48 -7.09
CA VAL A 561 8.05 17.11 -6.70
C VAL A 561 6.67 17.05 -6.03
N GLY A 562 6.11 15.85 -5.86
CA GLY A 562 4.87 15.62 -5.11
C GLY A 562 4.95 16.01 -3.63
N TYR A 563 3.81 16.08 -2.95
CA TYR A 563 3.74 16.26 -1.49
C TYR A 563 3.73 14.93 -0.76
N VAL A 564 3.98 14.94 0.55
CA VAL A 564 3.93 13.77 1.43
C VAL A 564 3.07 14.07 2.66
N LEU A 565 2.51 13.03 3.27
CA LEU A 565 1.59 13.13 4.43
C LEU A 565 2.16 12.38 5.63
N PHE A 566 1.87 12.84 6.83
CA PHE A 566 2.31 12.22 8.09
C PHE A 566 1.16 12.22 9.08
N ALA A 567 0.95 11.11 9.79
CA ALA A 567 -0.07 10.97 10.81
C ALA A 567 0.58 10.77 12.18
N LYS A 568 0.14 11.57 13.16
CA LYS A 568 0.47 11.40 14.57
C LYS A 568 -0.83 11.34 15.36
N ALA A 569 -0.95 10.33 16.22
CA ALA A 569 -2.08 10.24 17.13
C ALA A 569 -2.15 11.49 18.01
N THR A 570 -3.33 12.10 18.16
CA THR A 570 -3.51 13.23 19.07
C THR A 570 -3.44 12.70 20.51
N PRO A 571 -2.52 13.15 21.38
CA PRO A 571 -2.44 12.66 22.76
C PRO A 571 -3.78 12.78 23.51
N ILE A 572 -4.19 11.75 24.23
CA ILE A 572 -5.32 11.83 25.18
C ILE A 572 -4.71 12.17 26.53
N VAL A 573 -4.78 13.44 26.92
CA VAL A 573 -4.09 13.97 28.11
C VAL A 573 -5.10 14.42 29.16
N TYR A 574 -4.94 13.90 30.37
CA TYR A 574 -5.63 14.39 31.57
C TYR A 574 -4.64 15.10 32.50
N ASN A 575 -5.10 16.15 33.17
CA ASN A 575 -4.28 16.93 34.09
C ASN A 575 -4.92 17.00 35.48
N GLY A 576 -4.14 16.60 36.48
CA GLY A 576 -4.41 16.75 37.91
C GLY A 576 -3.35 17.62 38.58
N THR A 577 -3.38 17.67 39.91
CA THR A 577 -2.46 18.45 40.73
C THR A 577 -1.14 17.71 40.96
N LEU A 578 -1.20 16.40 41.20
CA LEU A 578 -0.05 15.52 41.47
C LEU A 578 0.33 14.69 40.23
N VAL A 579 -0.65 14.39 39.38
CA VAL A 579 -0.53 13.64 38.14
C VAL A 579 -0.77 14.62 36.99
N GLN A 580 0.29 15.13 36.38
CA GLN A 580 0.23 16.03 35.22
C GLN A 580 0.53 15.25 33.94
N ASP A 581 0.05 15.74 32.80
CA ASP A 581 0.30 15.15 31.49
C ASP A 581 0.04 13.63 31.42
N LEU A 582 -1.04 13.15 32.05
CA LEU A 582 -1.44 11.74 31.98
C LEU A 582 -1.88 11.42 30.55
N ASN A 583 -0.95 10.91 29.76
CA ASN A 583 -1.10 10.57 28.36
C ASN A 583 -1.37 9.07 28.19
N MET A 584 -2.49 8.73 27.55
CA MET A 584 -2.87 7.35 27.29
C MET A 584 -2.18 6.76 26.06
N ILE A 585 -1.41 5.69 26.28
CA ILE A 585 -0.79 4.88 25.22
C ILE A 585 -1.78 3.80 24.75
N ASP A 586 -2.56 3.22 25.66
CA ASP A 586 -3.67 2.34 25.32
C ASP A 586 -4.88 3.12 24.80
N ARG A 587 -4.84 3.42 23.50
CA ARG A 587 -5.83 4.26 22.82
C ARG A 587 -7.23 3.67 22.81
N ALA A 588 -7.34 2.35 22.66
CA ALA A 588 -8.62 1.66 22.56
C ALA A 588 -9.51 1.89 23.80
N ASN A 589 -8.89 2.09 24.96
CA ASN A 589 -9.59 2.29 26.22
C ASN A 589 -9.31 3.64 26.89
N GLY A 590 -8.47 4.51 26.29
CA GLY A 590 -7.96 5.74 26.92
C GLY A 590 -9.03 6.78 27.29
N LEU A 591 -10.18 6.77 26.61
CA LEU A 591 -11.33 7.62 26.97
C LEU A 591 -12.03 7.18 28.26
N ASN A 592 -11.80 5.95 28.71
CA ASN A 592 -12.31 5.42 29.97
C ASN A 592 -11.30 5.59 31.12
N TRP A 593 -10.15 6.23 30.86
CA TRP A 593 -9.23 6.67 31.91
C TRP A 593 -9.55 8.10 32.33
N GLY A 594 -9.13 8.48 33.52
CA GLY A 594 -9.29 9.84 34.02
C GLY A 594 -8.55 10.08 35.33
N ILE A 595 -8.67 11.31 35.84
CA ILE A 595 -8.16 11.70 37.15
C ILE A 595 -9.32 12.19 38.00
N THR A 596 -9.40 11.73 39.25
CA THR A 596 -10.29 12.30 40.26
C THR A 596 -9.50 12.72 41.48
N SER A 597 -9.78 13.91 41.99
CA SER A 597 -9.34 14.35 43.31
C SER A 597 -10.27 13.73 44.36
N ASN A 598 -9.73 13.29 45.50
CA ASN A 598 -10.47 12.79 46.66
C ASN A 598 -10.86 11.29 46.64
N LEU A 599 -9.88 10.39 46.52
CA LEU A 599 -10.08 8.95 46.68
C LEU A 599 -10.71 8.61 48.03
N ASN A 600 -11.85 7.93 48.02
CA ASN A 600 -12.60 7.50 49.20
C ASN A 600 -13.33 6.16 48.98
N VAL A 601 -13.84 5.58 50.07
CA VAL A 601 -14.85 4.50 49.97
C VAL A 601 -16.04 5.00 49.14
N GLY A 602 -16.47 4.19 48.17
CA GLY A 602 -17.51 4.52 47.19
C GLY A 602 -16.97 5.11 45.87
N THR A 603 -15.68 5.46 45.79
CA THR A 603 -15.08 5.97 44.53
C THR A 603 -15.11 4.88 43.46
N ALA A 604 -15.48 5.25 42.23
CA ALA A 604 -15.46 4.36 41.08
C ALA A 604 -14.02 3.93 40.75
N ILE A 605 -13.84 2.66 40.42
CA ILE A 605 -12.53 2.06 40.21
C ILE A 605 -12.09 2.24 38.75
N TYR A 606 -13.02 2.04 37.81
CA TYR A 606 -12.73 2.14 36.39
C TYR A 606 -13.71 3.06 35.69
N GLY A 607 -13.32 3.66 34.56
CA GLY A 607 -14.25 4.45 33.75
C GLY A 607 -15.18 3.60 32.87
N ASP A 608 -14.86 2.31 32.69
CA ASP A 608 -15.60 1.36 31.87
C ASP A 608 -16.38 0.29 32.68
N ARG A 609 -16.44 0.41 34.02
CA ARG A 609 -17.14 -0.52 34.92
C ARG A 609 -17.73 0.21 36.13
N ASP A 610 -18.85 -0.30 36.63
CA ASP A 610 -19.55 0.28 37.79
C ASP A 610 -19.02 -0.21 39.15
N PHE A 611 -17.77 -0.67 39.24
CA PHE A 611 -17.19 -1.15 40.50
C PHE A 611 -16.69 0.02 41.35
N THR A 612 -16.82 -0.09 42.67
CA THR A 612 -16.43 0.95 43.62
C THR A 612 -15.55 0.39 44.74
N PHE A 613 -14.71 1.22 45.35
CA PHE A 613 -13.96 0.83 46.54
C PHE A 613 -14.89 0.65 47.75
N THR A 614 -14.75 -0.47 48.47
CA THR A 614 -15.46 -0.75 49.73
C THR A 614 -14.56 -0.56 50.95
N ALA A 615 -13.24 -0.57 50.77
CA ALA A 615 -12.25 -0.21 51.78
C ALA A 615 -11.02 0.44 51.14
N VAL A 616 -10.57 1.56 51.72
CA VAL A 616 -9.37 2.32 51.29
C VAL A 616 -8.53 2.61 52.54
N PRO A 617 -7.20 2.37 52.54
CA PRO A 617 -6.34 2.72 53.68
C PRO A 617 -6.38 4.21 54.00
N ASP A 618 -6.31 4.57 55.28
CA ASP A 618 -6.33 5.97 55.75
C ASP A 618 -5.28 6.85 55.06
N ALA A 619 -4.12 6.29 54.74
CA ALA A 619 -3.03 6.99 54.05
C ALA A 619 -3.37 7.42 52.62
N LEU A 620 -4.41 6.85 52.01
CA LEU A 620 -4.85 7.13 50.64
C LEU A 620 -6.21 7.84 50.58
N ILE A 621 -6.86 8.07 51.72
CA ILE A 621 -8.08 8.87 51.77
C ILE A 621 -7.74 10.30 51.34
N GLY A 622 -8.48 10.81 50.35
CA GLY A 622 -8.24 12.14 49.78
C GLY A 622 -7.19 12.18 48.67
N ALA A 623 -6.51 11.06 48.37
CA ALA A 623 -5.47 11.00 47.34
C ALA A 623 -6.00 11.38 45.95
N GLU A 624 -5.10 11.84 45.08
CA GLU A 624 -5.41 12.00 43.66
C GLU A 624 -5.36 10.63 42.99
N TYR A 625 -6.45 10.23 42.36
CA TYR A 625 -6.65 8.88 41.85
C TYR A 625 -6.68 8.86 40.34
N ILE A 626 -5.87 7.99 39.75
CA ILE A 626 -5.91 7.67 38.33
C ILE A 626 -6.96 6.57 38.17
N GLN A 627 -8.13 6.97 37.69
CA GLN A 627 -9.18 6.04 37.29
C GLN A 627 -8.73 5.38 35.99
N THR A 628 -8.45 4.07 36.05
CA THR A 628 -7.99 3.31 34.87
C THR A 628 -9.18 2.74 34.10
N ALA A 629 -8.96 2.13 32.94
CA ALA A 629 -9.97 1.26 32.31
C ALA A 629 -9.71 -0.20 32.70
N CYS A 630 -10.77 -0.93 33.04
CA CYS A 630 -10.68 -2.36 33.33
C CYS A 630 -10.25 -3.14 32.09
N ASP A 631 -10.70 -2.74 30.89
CA ASP A 631 -10.41 -3.45 29.64
C ASP A 631 -9.01 -3.17 29.09
N SER A 632 -8.27 -2.20 29.64
CA SER A 632 -6.83 -2.04 29.39
C SER A 632 -5.99 -3.26 29.82
N LYS A 633 -6.57 -4.21 30.57
CA LYS A 633 -5.97 -5.53 30.82
C LYS A 633 -5.72 -6.35 29.54
N HIS A 634 -6.34 -5.99 28.41
CA HIS A 634 -6.17 -6.64 27.12
C HIS A 634 -5.02 -6.05 26.29
N SER A 635 -4.42 -4.95 26.76
CA SER A 635 -3.32 -4.25 26.11
C SER A 635 -1.97 -4.65 26.71
N THR A 636 -0.89 -4.54 25.92
CA THR A 636 0.48 -4.94 26.29
C THR A 636 1.45 -3.79 26.15
N GLY A 637 2.49 -3.73 26.99
CA GLY A 637 3.46 -2.65 27.04
C GLY A 637 3.04 -1.55 28.01
N ASP A 638 3.54 -0.33 27.80
CA ASP A 638 3.11 0.82 28.59
C ASP A 638 1.68 1.20 28.21
N LEU A 639 0.81 1.35 29.21
CA LEU A 639 -0.60 1.71 29.03
C LEU A 639 -0.80 3.23 29.10
N ALA A 640 -0.03 3.90 29.94
CA ALA A 640 -0.05 5.36 30.08
C ALA A 640 1.31 5.89 30.54
N THR A 641 1.52 7.19 30.34
CA THR A 641 2.63 7.94 30.93
C THR A 641 2.11 9.19 31.62
N PHE A 642 2.76 9.67 32.67
CA PHE A 642 2.44 10.97 33.27
C PHE A 642 3.69 11.62 33.88
N VAL A 643 3.60 12.90 34.21
CA VAL A 643 4.62 13.68 34.89
C VAL A 643 4.18 13.97 36.33
N ALA A 644 5.07 13.72 37.29
CA ALA A 644 4.79 14.05 38.69
C ALA A 644 4.74 15.58 38.86
N GLY A 645 3.59 16.14 39.22
CA GLY A 645 3.43 17.59 39.44
C GLY A 645 4.15 18.10 40.69
N ASN A 646 4.47 17.20 41.63
CA ASN A 646 5.16 17.46 42.89
C ASN A 646 6.02 16.25 43.28
N ASP A 647 6.78 16.36 44.37
CA ASP A 647 7.35 15.17 45.02
C ASP A 647 6.21 14.30 45.56
N ILE A 648 6.04 13.12 44.97
CA ILE A 648 4.91 12.22 45.27
C ILE A 648 5.35 10.85 45.76
N VAL A 649 4.44 10.18 46.47
CA VAL A 649 4.42 8.73 46.59
C VAL A 649 3.30 8.23 45.68
N LEU A 650 3.65 7.44 44.66
CA LEU A 650 2.68 6.77 43.82
C LEU A 650 2.41 5.37 44.37
N TYR A 651 1.14 5.06 44.58
CA TYR A 651 0.65 3.75 45.00
C TYR A 651 -0.03 3.06 43.82
N VAL A 652 0.37 1.84 43.51
CA VAL A 652 -0.27 0.99 42.49
C VAL A 652 -0.88 -0.22 43.18
N GLY A 653 -2.20 -0.38 43.04
CA GLY A 653 -2.95 -1.52 43.54
C GLY A 653 -3.05 -2.60 42.48
N VAL A 654 -2.43 -3.75 42.76
CA VAL A 654 -2.43 -4.92 41.87
C VAL A 654 -3.39 -5.98 42.40
N ASP A 655 -4.24 -6.53 41.54
CA ASP A 655 -5.20 -7.58 41.90
C ASP A 655 -4.48 -8.72 42.65
N SER A 656 -4.95 -9.04 43.86
CA SER A 656 -4.28 -9.96 44.77
C SER A 656 -4.20 -11.40 44.25
N ARG A 657 -4.91 -11.72 43.17
CA ARG A 657 -4.91 -13.04 42.51
C ARG A 657 -3.72 -13.24 41.57
N ILE A 658 -2.98 -12.17 41.24
CA ILE A 658 -1.84 -12.21 40.33
C ILE A 658 -0.54 -11.78 41.04
N ALA A 659 0.60 -12.12 40.44
CA ALA A 659 1.89 -11.60 40.87
C ALA A 659 2.05 -10.14 40.43
N ALA A 660 2.88 -9.38 41.15
CA ALA A 660 3.20 -8.01 40.76
C ALA A 660 3.82 -7.98 39.34
N PRO A 661 3.34 -7.10 38.45
CA PRO A 661 3.92 -6.91 37.12
C PRO A 661 5.41 -6.56 37.17
N ALA A 662 6.16 -6.95 36.14
CA ALA A 662 7.61 -6.77 36.10
C ALA A 662 8.06 -5.29 36.19
N TRP A 663 7.26 -4.36 35.68
CA TRP A 663 7.54 -2.92 35.74
C TRP A 663 7.44 -2.32 37.15
N LEU A 664 6.82 -3.04 38.09
CA LEU A 664 6.85 -2.71 39.52
C LEU A 664 8.09 -3.27 40.25
N SER A 665 9.06 -3.83 39.53
CA SER A 665 10.32 -4.27 40.14
C SER A 665 11.02 -3.12 40.85
N GLY A 666 11.36 -3.32 42.12
CA GLY A 666 11.98 -2.29 42.97
C GLY A 666 10.99 -1.34 43.66
N TRP A 667 9.69 -1.53 43.49
CA TRP A 667 8.67 -0.85 44.29
C TRP A 667 8.49 -1.54 45.65
N GLU A 668 8.16 -0.77 46.68
CA GLU A 668 7.94 -1.27 48.03
C GLU A 668 6.55 -1.93 48.13
N ASN A 669 6.49 -3.19 48.59
CA ASN A 669 5.21 -3.79 48.99
C ASN A 669 4.82 -3.24 50.37
N THR A 670 3.73 -2.47 50.42
CA THR A 670 3.32 -1.73 51.62
C THR A 670 2.58 -2.58 52.66
N ALA A 671 2.21 -3.82 52.31
CA ALA A 671 1.26 -4.68 53.02
C ALA A 671 -0.16 -4.07 53.21
N LEU A 672 -0.44 -2.90 52.64
CA LEU A 672 -1.77 -2.31 52.59
C LEU A 672 -2.61 -2.94 51.49
N THR A 673 -3.92 -2.94 51.68
CA THR A 673 -4.88 -3.45 50.70
C THR A 673 -6.05 -2.50 50.47
N MET A 674 -6.63 -2.55 49.27
CA MET A 674 -7.94 -1.95 48.98
C MET A 674 -8.93 -3.05 48.59
N SER A 675 -10.18 -2.94 49.02
CA SER A 675 -11.25 -3.87 48.67
C SER A 675 -12.30 -3.21 47.80
N THR A 676 -12.97 -4.00 46.97
CA THR A 676 -13.90 -3.52 45.94
C THR A 676 -15.29 -4.12 46.09
N SER A 677 -16.29 -3.54 45.43
CA SER A 677 -17.69 -4.02 45.44
C SER A 677 -17.93 -5.31 44.66
N ASN A 678 -16.94 -5.79 43.90
CA ASN A 678 -16.94 -7.06 43.18
C ASN A 678 -16.04 -8.13 43.82
N ASP A 679 -15.79 -8.02 45.13
CA ASP A 679 -15.00 -8.97 45.92
C ASP A 679 -13.56 -9.17 45.45
N VAL A 680 -12.96 -8.16 44.82
CA VAL A 680 -11.53 -8.13 44.50
C VAL A 680 -10.79 -7.36 45.58
N THR A 681 -9.57 -7.82 45.87
CA THR A 681 -8.64 -7.13 46.76
C THR A 681 -7.41 -6.72 45.96
N PHE A 682 -6.94 -5.49 46.15
CA PHE A 682 -5.69 -5.00 45.57
C PHE A 682 -4.59 -4.99 46.62
N ASN A 683 -3.43 -5.56 46.31
CA ASN A 683 -2.20 -5.40 47.08
C ASN A 683 -1.49 -4.12 46.62
N LEU A 684 -1.13 -3.24 47.56
CA LEU A 684 -0.56 -1.93 47.24
C LEU A 684 0.97 -1.93 47.24
N TYR A 685 1.53 -1.43 46.14
CA TYR A 685 2.95 -1.18 45.94
C TYR A 685 3.20 0.32 45.85
N ALA A 686 4.28 0.82 46.46
CA ALA A 686 4.57 2.25 46.51
C ALA A 686 5.98 2.57 46.02
N LYS A 687 6.14 3.75 45.39
CA LYS A 687 7.44 4.31 45.03
C LYS A 687 7.40 5.84 45.05
N ARG A 688 8.50 6.46 45.46
CA ARG A 688 8.69 7.91 45.45
C ARG A 688 9.17 8.38 44.08
N PHE A 689 8.62 9.50 43.64
CA PHE A 689 9.02 10.20 42.42
C PHE A 689 9.18 11.69 42.72
N SER A 690 10.17 12.33 42.09
CA SER A 690 10.40 13.77 42.25
C SER A 690 9.52 14.59 41.31
N ALA A 691 9.24 15.85 41.67
CA ALA A 691 8.54 16.77 40.78
C ALA A 691 9.24 16.87 39.41
N GLY A 692 8.45 16.80 38.34
CA GLY A 692 8.90 16.80 36.96
C GLY A 692 9.41 15.44 36.43
N GLU A 693 9.46 14.40 37.26
CA GLU A 693 9.84 13.06 36.80
C GLU A 693 8.74 12.45 35.91
N SER A 694 9.13 11.78 34.82
CA SER A 694 8.21 11.08 33.92
C SER A 694 8.06 9.62 34.36
N ILE A 695 6.82 9.18 34.50
CA ILE A 695 6.44 7.83 34.95
C ILE A 695 5.68 7.13 33.84
N ALA A 696 6.04 5.87 33.57
CA ALA A 696 5.28 4.96 32.72
C ALA A 696 4.51 3.94 33.57
N LEU A 697 3.25 3.72 33.24
CA LEU A 697 2.38 2.72 33.85
C LEU A 697 2.25 1.54 32.89
N GLY A 698 2.98 0.46 33.17
CA GLY A 698 3.03 -0.75 32.34
C GLY A 698 1.74 -1.59 32.41
N ASP A 699 1.63 -2.61 31.56
CA ASP A 699 0.53 -3.57 31.59
C ASP A 699 0.49 -4.41 32.88
N ASN A 700 -0.64 -5.08 33.14
CA ASN A 700 -0.78 -5.95 34.32
C ASN A 700 -0.23 -7.37 34.12
N GLY A 701 0.20 -7.72 32.89
CA GLY A 701 0.86 -8.97 32.54
C GLY A 701 -0.01 -10.23 32.39
N THR A 702 -1.35 -10.14 32.31
CA THR A 702 -2.21 -11.34 32.45
C THR A 702 -3.51 -11.38 31.60
N SER A 703 -4.29 -12.47 31.72
CA SER A 703 -5.46 -12.85 30.89
C SER A 703 -6.83 -12.62 31.57
N ALA A 704 -7.92 -12.89 30.84
CA ALA A 704 -9.32 -12.48 31.07
C ALA A 704 -9.96 -12.71 32.47
N SER A 705 -9.34 -13.47 33.38
CA SER A 705 -9.89 -13.79 34.72
C SER A 705 -9.54 -12.79 35.82
N CYS A 706 -8.73 -11.77 35.55
CA CYS A 706 -8.36 -10.71 36.50
C CYS A 706 -8.89 -9.33 36.05
N ILE A 707 -8.71 -8.32 36.90
CA ILE A 707 -9.02 -6.91 36.59
C ILE A 707 -7.73 -6.07 36.49
N ASN A 708 -7.78 -4.94 35.80
CA ASN A 708 -6.62 -4.06 35.62
C ASN A 708 -6.15 -3.45 36.97
N TYR A 709 -4.92 -2.94 37.05
CA TYR A 709 -4.47 -2.25 38.27
C TYR A 709 -5.16 -0.90 38.47
N VAL A 710 -4.96 -0.34 39.66
CA VAL A 710 -5.41 1.01 40.04
C VAL A 710 -4.21 1.82 40.51
N ALA A 711 -4.25 3.16 40.40
CA ALA A 711 -3.13 3.99 40.84
C ALA A 711 -3.60 5.27 41.58
N ALA A 712 -2.90 5.64 42.65
CA ALA A 712 -3.19 6.83 43.45
C ALA A 712 -1.90 7.54 43.86
N ALA A 713 -1.86 8.87 43.77
CA ALA A 713 -0.72 9.69 44.14
C ALA A 713 -1.03 10.51 45.41
N THR A 714 -0.05 10.58 46.30
CA THR A 714 -0.05 11.46 47.48
C THR A 714 1.23 12.28 47.52
N LEU A 715 1.22 13.40 48.25
CA LEU A 715 2.45 14.14 48.53
C LEU A 715 3.39 13.31 49.43
N VAL A 716 4.70 13.45 49.23
CA VAL A 716 5.68 12.90 50.19
C VAL A 716 5.44 13.56 51.56
N PRO A 717 5.21 12.79 52.64
CA PRO A 717 4.99 13.37 53.97
C PRO A 717 6.19 14.22 54.40
N MET A 718 5.96 15.44 54.89
CA MET A 718 7.03 16.26 55.46
C MET A 718 7.65 15.55 56.67
N GLU A 719 8.96 15.32 56.65
CA GLU A 719 9.68 14.82 57.83
C GLU A 719 9.56 15.83 58.98
N THR A 720 8.86 15.44 60.04
CA THR A 720 8.81 16.24 61.27
C THR A 720 10.09 15.98 62.06
N THR A 721 11.03 16.93 62.08
CA THR A 721 12.25 16.82 62.88
C THR A 721 11.91 16.98 64.37
N THR A 722 11.76 15.86 65.09
CA THR A 722 11.54 15.86 66.54
C THR A 722 12.82 16.27 67.27
N THR A 723 12.92 17.54 67.69
CA THR A 723 14.02 18.01 68.55
C THR A 723 13.63 17.79 70.02
N THR A 724 14.21 16.77 70.66
CA THR A 724 14.01 16.50 72.10
C THR A 724 14.76 17.55 72.93
N THR A 725 14.02 18.44 73.61
CA THR A 725 14.58 19.42 74.57
C THR A 725 14.13 19.09 75.99
N THR A 726 15.08 18.74 76.85
CA THR A 726 14.89 18.47 78.29
C THR A 726 14.56 19.77 79.04
N THR A 727 13.46 19.79 79.78
CA THR A 727 12.95 20.94 80.53
C THR A 727 13.70 21.14 81.86
N THR A 728 14.25 22.33 82.07
CA THR A 728 14.56 22.87 83.42
C THR A 728 13.77 24.14 83.63
N THR A 729 13.01 24.18 84.73
CA THR A 729 12.07 25.23 85.15
C THR A 729 12.78 26.52 85.55
N THR A 730 12.40 27.68 84.98
CA THR A 730 12.38 28.99 85.70
C THR A 730 11.48 30.02 84.99
N THR A 731 10.46 30.46 85.71
CA THR A 731 9.78 31.77 85.84
C THR A 731 9.89 32.87 84.76
N THR A 732 8.72 33.22 84.21
CA THR A 732 8.16 34.56 83.83
C THR A 732 8.94 35.48 82.87
N THR A 733 8.30 35.87 81.75
CA THR A 733 7.77 37.23 81.49
C THR A 733 7.01 37.29 80.16
N THR A 734 5.79 37.82 80.23
CA THR A 734 4.90 38.16 79.11
C THR A 734 5.54 39.21 78.19
N THR A 735 5.55 38.98 76.88
CA THR A 735 5.53 40.06 75.89
C THR A 735 4.53 39.70 74.80
N THR A 736 3.47 40.49 74.72
CA THR A 736 2.50 40.49 73.62
C THR A 736 3.17 41.13 72.40
N THR A 737 3.12 40.47 71.25
CA THR A 737 3.37 41.10 69.95
C THR A 737 2.18 40.82 69.06
N THR A 738 1.51 41.90 68.68
CA THR A 738 0.35 41.95 67.79
C THR A 738 0.84 41.74 66.36
N GLU A 739 0.42 40.66 65.69
CA GLU A 739 0.52 40.59 64.23
C GLU A 739 -0.76 41.15 63.62
N THR A 740 -0.58 42.12 62.74
CA THR A 740 -1.63 42.81 62.01
C THR A 740 -1.93 41.97 60.77
N THR A 741 -3.11 41.35 60.70
CA THR A 741 -3.60 40.69 59.49
C THR A 741 -3.82 41.75 58.40
N ALA A 742 -3.12 41.62 57.27
CA ALA A 742 -3.37 42.44 56.09
C ALA A 742 -4.76 42.12 55.52
N ALA A 743 -5.51 43.15 55.14
CA ALA A 743 -6.82 43.00 54.50
C ALA A 743 -6.67 42.35 53.11
N LEU A 744 -7.43 41.29 52.85
CA LEU A 744 -7.53 40.67 51.53
C LEU A 744 -8.22 41.64 50.56
N SER A 745 -7.72 41.71 49.31
CA SER A 745 -8.28 42.54 48.22
C SER A 745 -8.59 41.65 47.02
N PRO A 746 -9.60 41.97 46.18
CA PRO A 746 -9.89 41.21 44.96
C PRO A 746 -8.68 41.21 44.01
N SER A 747 -8.42 40.06 43.37
CA SER A 747 -7.29 39.88 42.44
C SER A 747 -7.69 40.15 40.99
N LEU A 748 -8.91 39.78 40.59
CA LEU A 748 -9.48 39.99 39.26
C LEU A 748 -11.02 39.86 39.37
N LEU A 749 -11.74 40.97 39.22
CA LEU A 749 -13.20 40.95 39.34
C LEU A 749 -13.83 40.06 38.25
N GLY A 750 -14.70 39.14 38.67
CA GLY A 750 -15.38 38.19 37.81
C GLY A 750 -14.69 36.83 37.69
N ASP A 751 -13.45 36.70 38.16
CA ASP A 751 -12.70 35.45 38.23
C ASP A 751 -12.99 34.76 39.57
N VAL A 752 -14.10 34.03 39.62
CA VAL A 752 -14.67 33.44 40.85
C VAL A 752 -13.93 32.17 41.23
N ASN A 753 -13.40 31.44 40.26
CA ASN A 753 -12.61 30.23 40.49
C ASN A 753 -11.10 30.51 40.70
N CYS A 754 -10.65 31.76 40.55
CA CYS A 754 -9.28 32.24 40.68
C CYS A 754 -8.29 31.59 39.70
N ASP A 755 -8.73 31.24 38.48
CA ASP A 755 -7.89 30.64 37.44
C ASP A 755 -7.19 31.68 36.54
N GLY A 756 -7.40 32.97 36.82
CA GLY A 756 -6.78 34.09 36.13
C GLY A 756 -7.51 34.51 34.85
N LEU A 757 -8.65 33.90 34.51
CA LEU A 757 -9.46 34.22 33.34
C LEU A 757 -10.92 34.39 33.73
N VAL A 758 -11.54 35.52 33.39
CA VAL A 758 -12.99 35.68 33.50
C VAL A 758 -13.66 34.95 32.33
N LYS A 759 -14.48 33.94 32.60
CA LYS A 759 -15.17 33.11 31.59
C LYS A 759 -16.51 32.57 32.11
N ILE A 760 -17.21 31.81 31.28
CA ILE A 760 -18.55 31.30 31.61
C ILE A 760 -18.55 30.36 32.84
N ASP A 761 -17.42 29.69 33.09
CA ASP A 761 -17.25 28.80 34.25
C ASP A 761 -17.41 29.58 35.57
N ASP A 762 -16.96 30.83 35.63
CA ASP A 762 -17.11 31.71 36.80
C ASP A 762 -18.57 32.08 37.05
N VAL A 763 -19.32 32.36 35.98
CA VAL A 763 -20.76 32.65 36.04
C VAL A 763 -21.54 31.43 36.53
N ILE A 764 -21.15 30.23 36.09
CA ILE A 764 -21.78 28.97 36.53
C ILE A 764 -21.45 28.71 38.00
N LEU A 765 -20.19 28.88 38.41
CA LEU A 765 -19.75 28.68 39.79
C LEU A 765 -20.44 29.66 40.74
N LEU A 766 -20.58 30.93 40.34
CA LEU A 766 -21.26 31.96 41.12
C LEU A 766 -22.76 31.69 41.26
N ASN A 767 -23.44 31.27 40.17
CA ASN A 767 -24.85 30.91 40.23
C ASN A 767 -25.10 29.69 41.12
N ARG A 768 -24.20 28.70 41.11
CA ARG A 768 -24.28 27.54 42.01
C ARG A 768 -24.09 27.94 43.47
N MET A 769 -23.21 28.92 43.75
CA MET A 769 -23.03 29.48 45.10
C MET A 769 -24.28 30.20 45.60
N LEU A 770 -24.88 31.06 44.76
CA LEU A 770 -26.13 31.76 45.07
C LEU A 770 -27.32 30.80 45.24
N ALA A 771 -27.24 29.62 44.64
CA ALA A 771 -28.19 28.53 44.85
C ALA A 771 -27.88 27.65 46.08
N GLU A 772 -26.91 28.04 46.92
CA GLU A 772 -26.47 27.33 48.13
C GLU A 772 -26.02 25.88 47.86
N ASP A 773 -25.40 25.62 46.70
CA ASP A 773 -24.87 24.31 46.36
C ASP A 773 -23.69 23.94 47.28
N THR A 774 -23.92 23.00 48.20
CA THR A 774 -22.93 22.57 49.21
C THR A 774 -21.78 21.74 48.64
N THR A 775 -21.81 21.42 47.33
CA THR A 775 -20.77 20.64 46.65
C THR A 775 -19.64 21.49 46.07
N ILE A 776 -19.77 22.82 46.06
CA ILE A 776 -18.76 23.74 45.56
C ILE A 776 -18.02 24.44 46.72
N THR A 777 -16.76 24.82 46.48
CA THR A 777 -15.97 25.62 47.43
C THR A 777 -15.37 26.81 46.69
N ILE A 778 -15.66 28.02 47.14
CA ILE A 778 -15.09 29.26 46.61
C ILE A 778 -14.11 29.83 47.65
N THR A 779 -12.93 30.23 47.20
CA THR A 779 -11.89 30.78 48.08
C THR A 779 -12.29 32.16 48.62
N ALA A 780 -11.67 32.62 49.71
CA ALA A 780 -11.92 33.97 50.23
C ALA A 780 -11.62 35.08 49.19
N VAL A 781 -10.67 34.85 48.28
CA VAL A 781 -10.38 35.77 47.17
C VAL A 781 -11.43 35.65 46.06
N GLY A 782 -11.88 34.43 45.74
CA GLY A 782 -12.98 34.21 44.78
C GLY A 782 -14.29 34.85 45.24
N MET A 783 -14.55 34.85 46.55
CA MET A 783 -15.67 35.58 47.17
C MET A 783 -15.55 37.09 47.00
N LEU A 784 -14.34 37.65 46.99
CA LEU A 784 -14.12 39.08 46.73
C LEU A 784 -14.22 39.40 45.23
N ASN A 785 -13.78 38.48 44.35
CA ASN A 785 -13.90 38.62 42.90
C ASN A 785 -15.34 38.47 42.40
N ALA A 786 -16.17 37.74 43.15
CA ALA A 786 -17.58 37.46 42.86
C ALA A 786 -18.51 38.67 43.03
N ASP A 787 -18.16 39.64 43.87
CA ASP A 787 -18.84 40.94 43.99
C ASP A 787 -18.34 41.84 42.85
N TYR A 788 -18.80 41.55 41.63
CA TYR A 788 -18.33 42.17 40.40
C TYR A 788 -18.67 43.66 40.37
N ASN A 789 -19.84 44.02 40.87
CA ASN A 789 -20.33 45.41 40.86
C ASN A 789 -19.75 46.27 42.01
N GLN A 790 -19.20 45.64 43.07
CA GLN A 790 -18.62 46.24 44.27
C GLN A 790 -19.51 47.24 45.02
N GLN A 791 -20.84 47.10 44.93
CA GLN A 791 -21.79 48.07 45.50
C GLN A 791 -22.60 47.50 46.67
N ASP A 792 -22.97 46.22 46.63
CA ASP A 792 -23.92 45.62 47.57
C ASP A 792 -23.54 44.22 48.07
N GLY A 793 -22.30 43.78 47.83
CA GLY A 793 -21.89 42.40 48.10
C GLY A 793 -22.38 41.48 46.99
N ILE A 794 -22.19 40.16 47.15
CA ILE A 794 -22.58 39.22 46.09
C ILE A 794 -24.10 39.07 46.06
N THR A 795 -24.71 39.45 44.94
CA THR A 795 -26.15 39.37 44.66
C THR A 795 -26.43 38.57 43.38
N ALA A 796 -27.72 38.36 43.07
CA ALA A 796 -28.14 37.74 41.82
C ALA A 796 -27.84 38.61 40.58
N GLU A 797 -27.41 39.86 40.75
CA GLU A 797 -27.06 40.75 39.65
C GLU A 797 -25.61 40.54 39.17
N ASP A 798 -24.70 40.05 40.02
CA ASP A 798 -23.28 39.85 39.68
C ASP A 798 -23.03 38.80 38.58
N PRO A 799 -23.65 37.61 38.58
CA PRO A 799 -23.52 36.67 37.47
C PRO A 799 -23.97 37.27 36.14
N THR A 800 -25.00 38.11 36.17
CA THR A 800 -25.53 38.79 34.98
C THR A 800 -24.54 39.84 34.47
N ALA A 801 -23.91 40.60 35.36
CA ALA A 801 -22.91 41.60 35.02
C ALA A 801 -21.63 40.98 34.42
N ILE A 802 -21.14 39.88 34.99
CA ILE A 802 -20.00 39.12 34.43
C ILE A 802 -20.37 38.60 33.04
N LEU A 803 -21.58 38.05 32.86
CA LEU A 803 -22.04 37.53 31.57
C LEU A 803 -22.17 38.64 30.50
N MET A 804 -22.65 39.83 30.85
CA MET A 804 -22.72 40.98 29.93
C MET A 804 -21.32 41.42 29.49
N SER A 805 -20.35 41.45 30.42
CA SER A 805 -18.95 41.77 30.14
C SER A 805 -18.31 40.77 29.17
N LEU A 806 -18.54 39.47 29.35
CA LEU A 806 -18.08 38.41 28.45
C LEU A 806 -18.69 38.51 27.04
N ALA A 807 -19.93 38.99 26.94
CA ALA A 807 -20.62 39.20 25.68
C ALA A 807 -20.30 40.57 25.03
N GLY A 808 -19.47 41.40 25.67
CA GLY A 808 -19.01 42.70 25.16
C GLY A 808 -20.04 43.83 25.24
N PHE A 809 -20.99 43.76 26.17
CA PHE A 809 -22.04 44.78 26.39
C PHE A 809 -21.68 45.81 27.47
#